data_AF-A0A4R1Q736-F1
#
_entry.id   AF-A0A4R1Q736-F1
#
_cell.length_a   1.000
_cell.length_b   1.000
_cell.length_c   1.000
_cell.angle_alpha   90.00
_cell.angle_beta   90.00
_cell.angle_gamma   90.00
#
_symmetry.space_group_name_H-M   'P 1'
#
loop_
_entity.id
_entity.type
_entity.pdbx_description
1 polymer ?
#
loop_
_entity_poly.entity_id
_entity_poly.type
_entity_poly.pdbx_seq_one_letter_code
_entity_poly.pdbx_strand_id
1 'polypeptide(L)'
;MTHYIYNRLLICLIILGLLATVAVDWQRYKVEENNSTVELIMDYEDIAELAQIVGVPPRSLLGQFKDAGITSLAVYEMTLEKLSKSGQVTVLSGASLLQQNQIGALNNPFWHNLAATGGIQVEDVYVVVHDKNSSEEIKSDLIRRLGPGKVSVLAEGNEPILAVKAQYEKVLKENLGLSTTELKEVVAQGFYVVPRPSNYMKVTMSDVRAVFERLNVVSQNNISAIVFVGDEVLGYPDALSLTADQMKNRDFTIGMIEHPLQLQFLKQKGLMEVVAAIQYRAARLYSIPQAEQPRLNIADAIQRWVIADQERNIRLNLLRRYDKPESGKTLIETNLQYISGVKQALLENHFTVGRAGTYQPYFASPWLLAVIILGTTAASVLLLSLIRPFPARHQYLLTAVIAMLLIFSVLSGRGDAARQSAALASAICFPVLAVTWQVDRWRRHEVSGNLETTAGFCKIIVQGISGLVITTLLSLVGGLYIGALLSDVRFLLEIEIFRGVKLVFVAPLILITLIYLTRYKLFNPNGPTESENFWRQLSGIGERPVTIKVLMLFAIAAIATWVYVGRSGHTAGVPVPAIELKIRAFLEQTMYARPRTKEFMIGHPAFLLATMAFYRQWPRSVQYSLVAVATIAQGSLVGTFAHLRTPVFMSFVRALDGLALGAIFGVAAVAGLYLVSVLVSKRNLRKKE
;
A
#
# COMPACT_ATOMS: atom_id res chain seq x y z
N MET A 1 -22.48 44.72 5.15
CA MET A 1 -21.46 43.71 5.54
C MET A 1 -21.88 42.33 5.03
N THR A 2 -21.03 41.64 4.28
CA THR A 2 -21.29 40.23 3.90
C THR A 2 -21.17 39.36 5.16
N HIS A 3 -22.32 38.96 5.71
CA HIS A 3 -22.36 37.99 6.79
C HIS A 3 -22.11 36.59 6.21
N TYR A 4 -20.97 36.01 6.53
CA TYR A 4 -20.67 34.61 6.24
C TYR A 4 -21.42 33.74 7.26
N ILE A 5 -22.52 33.13 6.83
CA ILE A 5 -23.43 32.39 7.71
C ILE A 5 -23.21 30.89 7.50
N TYR A 6 -22.97 30.19 8.61
CA TYR A 6 -22.95 28.74 8.63
C TYR A 6 -24.38 28.21 8.65
N ASN A 7 -24.83 27.62 7.54
CA ASN A 7 -26.20 27.13 7.41
C ASN A 7 -26.43 25.91 8.32
N ARG A 8 -27.34 26.05 9.31
CA ARG A 8 -27.64 25.02 10.31
C ARG A 8 -28.16 23.73 9.70
N LEU A 9 -28.95 23.81 8.62
CA LEU A 9 -29.49 22.61 7.97
C LEU A 9 -28.37 21.81 7.28
N LEU A 10 -27.45 22.49 6.58
CA LEU A 10 -26.31 21.82 5.96
C LEU A 10 -25.41 21.16 7.02
N ILE A 11 -25.19 21.83 8.16
CA ILE A 11 -24.46 21.23 9.29
C ILE A 11 -25.18 19.99 9.82
N CYS A 12 -26.50 20.03 9.97
CA CYS A 12 -27.28 18.86 10.39
C CYS A 12 -27.10 17.69 9.42
N LEU A 13 -27.12 17.93 8.10
CA LEU A 13 -26.85 16.90 7.08
C LEU A 13 -25.43 16.34 7.18
N ILE A 14 -24.43 17.19 7.46
CA ILE A 14 -23.04 16.75 7.69
C ILE A 14 -22.95 15.86 8.95
N ILE A 15 -23.67 16.20 10.03
CA ILE A 15 -23.69 15.39 11.25
C ILE A 15 -24.38 14.04 10.98
N LEU A 16 -25.50 14.03 10.26
CA LEU A 16 -26.18 12.79 9.86
C LEU A 16 -25.27 11.89 9.01
N GLY A 17 -24.54 12.47 8.06
CA GLY A 17 -23.53 11.75 7.29
C GLY A 17 -22.40 11.21 8.17
N LEU A 18 -21.95 11.97 9.17
CA LEU A 18 -20.93 11.50 10.12
C LEU A 18 -21.41 10.30 10.95
N LEU A 19 -22.66 10.30 11.41
CA LEU A 19 -23.22 9.16 12.13
C LEU A 19 -23.27 7.90 11.26
N ALA A 20 -23.67 8.05 9.99
CA ALA A 20 -23.63 6.95 9.01
C ALA A 20 -22.20 6.48 8.73
N THR A 21 -21.25 7.40 8.62
CA THR A 21 -19.82 7.13 8.47
C THR A 21 -19.29 6.30 9.64
N VAL A 22 -19.56 6.70 10.89
CA VAL A 22 -19.12 5.97 12.09
C VAL A 22 -19.67 4.54 12.09
N ALA A 23 -20.92 4.33 11.67
CA ALA A 23 -21.49 3.00 11.56
C ALA A 23 -20.75 2.13 10.52
N VAL A 24 -20.43 2.68 9.35
CA VAL A 24 -19.69 1.97 8.29
C VAL A 24 -18.24 1.69 8.70
N ASP A 25 -17.55 2.67 9.29
CA ASP A 25 -16.18 2.51 9.76
C ASP A 25 -16.09 1.51 10.92
N TRP A 26 -17.12 1.43 11.77
CA TRP A 26 -17.20 0.40 12.81
C TRP A 26 -17.41 -1.01 12.24
N GLN A 27 -18.22 -1.15 11.20
CA GLN A 27 -18.37 -2.41 10.47
C GLN A 27 -17.05 -2.82 9.82
N ARG A 28 -16.35 -1.86 9.20
CA ARG A 28 -15.02 -2.05 8.63
C ARG A 28 -14.00 -2.48 9.69
N TYR A 29 -13.96 -1.81 10.83
CA TYR A 29 -13.07 -2.14 11.94
C TYR A 29 -13.19 -3.62 12.35
N LYS A 30 -14.42 -4.13 12.50
CA LYS A 30 -14.65 -5.55 12.82
C LYS A 30 -14.12 -6.50 11.74
N VAL A 31 -14.28 -6.14 10.46
CA VAL A 31 -13.77 -6.93 9.34
C VAL A 31 -12.24 -6.94 9.31
N GLU A 32 -11.61 -5.82 9.65
CA GLU A 32 -10.15 -5.67 9.76
C GLU A 32 -9.56 -6.41 10.96
N GLU A 33 -10.19 -6.31 12.13
CA GLU A 33 -9.77 -6.96 13.37
C GLU A 33 -9.86 -8.49 13.28
N ASN A 34 -10.88 -9.02 12.62
CA ASN A 34 -11.05 -10.46 12.39
C ASN A 34 -10.00 -11.04 11.42
N ASN A 35 -9.29 -10.20 10.67
CA ASN A 35 -8.26 -10.62 9.74
C ASN A 35 -6.87 -10.35 10.34
N SER A 36 -6.47 -11.11 11.36
CA SER A 36 -5.21 -10.92 12.12
C SER A 36 -4.27 -12.14 12.10
N THR A 37 -4.57 -13.16 11.30
CA THR A 37 -3.70 -14.32 11.13
C THR A 37 -2.76 -14.13 9.94
N VAL A 38 -1.46 -14.15 10.22
CA VAL A 38 -0.37 -14.01 9.25
C VAL A 38 0.25 -15.38 8.98
N GLU A 39 0.47 -15.67 7.71
CA GLU A 39 1.12 -16.89 7.25
C GLU A 39 2.58 -16.59 6.89
N LEU A 40 3.50 -17.33 7.49
CA LEU A 40 4.93 -17.24 7.22
C LEU A 40 5.29 -18.33 6.20
N ILE A 41 5.60 -17.89 4.99
CA ILE A 41 5.86 -18.74 3.83
C ILE A 41 7.32 -18.64 3.47
N MET A 42 7.94 -19.77 3.15
CA MET A 42 9.26 -19.82 2.56
C MET A 42 9.23 -20.71 1.32
N ASP A 43 10.09 -20.43 0.34
CA ASP A 43 10.24 -21.30 -0.81
C ASP A 43 10.84 -22.65 -0.36
N TYR A 44 10.24 -23.78 -0.78
CA TYR A 44 10.74 -25.11 -0.44
C TYR A 44 12.21 -25.28 -0.87
N GLU A 45 12.52 -24.76 -2.06
CA GLU A 45 13.86 -24.80 -2.65
C GLU A 45 14.89 -24.00 -1.84
N ASP A 46 14.51 -22.86 -1.24
CA ASP A 46 15.43 -22.06 -0.43
C ASP A 46 15.97 -22.86 0.77
N ILE A 47 15.11 -23.67 1.41
CA ILE A 47 15.48 -24.53 2.53
C ILE A 47 16.26 -25.76 2.03
N ALA A 48 15.81 -26.39 0.95
CA ALA A 48 16.48 -27.56 0.38
C ALA A 48 17.91 -27.23 -0.09
N GLU A 49 18.10 -26.12 -0.78
CA GLU A 49 19.43 -25.64 -1.18
C GLU A 49 20.27 -25.26 0.04
N LEU A 50 19.68 -24.65 1.07
CA LEU A 50 20.42 -24.28 2.28
C LEU A 50 20.95 -25.53 3.00
N ALA A 51 20.14 -26.60 3.03
CA ALA A 51 20.54 -27.89 3.56
C ALA A 51 21.73 -28.47 2.78
N GLN A 52 21.72 -28.36 1.44
CA GLN A 52 22.83 -28.79 0.59
C GLN A 52 24.10 -27.95 0.82
N ILE A 53 23.98 -26.63 0.93
CA ILE A 53 25.11 -25.71 1.16
C ILE A 53 25.82 -26.04 2.48
N VAL A 54 25.05 -26.35 3.53
CA VAL A 54 25.59 -26.62 4.87
C VAL A 54 25.93 -28.10 5.08
N GLY A 55 25.46 -28.99 4.20
CA GLY A 55 25.70 -30.43 4.29
C GLY A 55 24.85 -31.15 5.32
N VAL A 56 23.61 -30.70 5.54
CA VAL A 56 22.65 -31.33 6.47
C VAL A 56 21.48 -31.97 5.74
N PRO A 57 20.82 -33.00 6.31
CA PRO A 57 19.63 -33.59 5.69
C PRO A 57 18.49 -32.57 5.55
N PRO A 58 17.88 -32.41 4.35
CA PRO A 58 16.81 -31.42 4.13
C PRO A 58 15.63 -31.57 5.10
N ARG A 59 15.21 -32.80 5.41
CA ARG A 59 14.13 -33.08 6.36
C ARG A 59 14.38 -32.52 7.77
N SER A 60 15.63 -32.63 8.24
CA SER A 60 16.02 -32.09 9.55
C SER A 60 15.93 -30.57 9.55
N LEU A 61 16.40 -29.93 8.47
CA LEU A 61 16.35 -28.48 8.36
C LEU A 61 14.91 -27.97 8.22
N LEU A 62 14.06 -28.65 7.44
CA LEU A 62 12.63 -28.35 7.34
C LEU A 62 11.97 -28.34 8.72
N GLY A 63 12.21 -29.36 9.56
CA GLY A 63 11.73 -29.38 10.94
C GLY A 63 12.17 -28.16 11.76
N GLN A 64 13.44 -27.76 11.69
CA GLN A 64 13.94 -26.58 12.39
C GLN A 64 13.26 -25.28 11.94
N PHE A 65 12.99 -25.11 10.64
CA PHE A 65 12.27 -23.95 10.11
C PHE A 65 10.79 -23.95 10.50
N LYS A 66 10.17 -25.14 10.62
CA LYS A 66 8.81 -25.28 11.17
C LYS A 66 8.76 -24.76 12.61
N ASP A 67 9.70 -25.22 13.44
CA ASP A 67 9.79 -24.85 14.85
C ASP A 67 10.09 -23.35 15.03
N ALA A 68 10.97 -22.81 14.19
CA ALA A 68 11.29 -21.38 14.17
C ALA A 68 10.06 -20.51 13.83
N GLY A 69 9.14 -21.01 12.99
CA GLY A 69 7.85 -20.36 12.78
C GLY A 69 7.28 -20.41 11.37
N ILE A 70 7.97 -20.98 10.38
CA ILE A 70 7.41 -21.12 9.03
C ILE A 70 6.16 -22.00 9.09
N THR A 71 5.04 -21.48 8.60
CA THR A 71 3.76 -22.20 8.59
C THR A 71 3.60 -23.03 7.33
N SER A 72 4.12 -22.51 6.21
CA SER A 72 3.82 -23.03 4.87
C SER A 72 5.03 -22.96 3.96
N LEU A 73 5.07 -23.85 2.97
CA LEU A 73 6.11 -23.84 1.95
C LEU A 73 5.51 -23.58 0.57
N ALA A 74 6.12 -22.63 -0.14
CA ALA A 74 5.82 -22.36 -1.53
C ALA A 74 6.48 -23.44 -2.40
N VAL A 75 5.66 -24.09 -3.23
CA VAL A 75 6.09 -25.16 -4.13
C VAL A 75 5.89 -24.67 -5.56
N TYR A 76 7.00 -24.49 -6.26
CA TYR A 76 6.99 -24.11 -7.67
C TYR A 76 6.87 -25.34 -8.56
N GLU A 77 6.62 -25.10 -9.83
CA GLU A 77 6.73 -26.17 -10.82
C GLU A 77 8.19 -26.62 -10.97
N MET A 78 8.33 -27.91 -11.29
CA MET A 78 9.61 -28.49 -11.64
C MET A 78 10.10 -27.94 -12.97
N THR A 79 11.41 -27.89 -13.11
CA THR A 79 12.08 -27.68 -14.39
C THR A 79 13.07 -28.82 -14.59
N LEU A 80 13.47 -29.07 -15.84
CA LEU A 80 14.54 -30.02 -16.12
C LEU A 80 15.85 -29.60 -15.42
N GLU A 81 16.10 -28.30 -15.25
CA GLU A 81 17.24 -27.79 -14.47
C GLU A 81 17.19 -28.27 -13.01
N LYS A 82 16.05 -28.09 -12.34
CA LYS A 82 15.87 -28.50 -10.93
C LYS A 82 16.00 -30.00 -10.78
N LEU A 83 15.32 -30.75 -11.64
CA LEU A 83 15.37 -32.22 -11.63
C LEU A 83 16.81 -32.70 -11.85
N SER A 84 17.56 -32.05 -12.73
CA SER A 84 18.96 -32.38 -12.99
C SER A 84 19.88 -32.07 -11.81
N LYS A 85 19.72 -30.90 -11.17
CA LYS A 85 20.47 -30.54 -9.96
C LYS A 85 20.18 -31.47 -8.78
N SER A 86 18.97 -32.01 -8.70
CA SER A 86 18.57 -32.99 -7.68
C SER A 86 19.00 -34.44 -7.99
N GLY A 87 19.58 -34.69 -9.17
CA GLY A 87 19.99 -36.03 -9.62
C GLY A 87 18.84 -36.94 -10.08
N GLN A 88 17.60 -36.42 -10.19
CA GLN A 88 16.45 -37.19 -10.65
C GLN A 88 16.46 -37.44 -12.16
N VAL A 89 17.08 -36.53 -12.92
CA VAL A 89 17.28 -36.69 -14.36
C VAL A 89 18.69 -36.28 -14.78
N THR A 90 19.16 -36.85 -15.88
CA THR A 90 20.30 -36.30 -16.64
C THR A 90 19.78 -35.71 -17.94
N VAL A 91 20.12 -34.46 -18.24
CA VAL A 91 19.70 -33.76 -19.45
C VAL A 91 20.91 -33.55 -20.34
N LEU A 92 20.86 -34.08 -21.56
CA LEU A 92 21.96 -34.05 -22.53
C LEU A 92 21.50 -33.35 -23.81
N SER A 93 22.34 -32.49 -24.38
CA SER A 93 22.09 -31.97 -25.73
C SER A 93 22.58 -32.98 -26.78
N GLY A 94 21.87 -33.09 -27.90
CA GLY A 94 22.30 -33.91 -29.02
C GLY A 94 23.68 -33.52 -29.55
N ALA A 95 23.98 -32.22 -29.59
CA ALA A 95 25.31 -31.71 -29.90
C ALA A 95 26.40 -32.27 -28.96
N SER A 96 26.16 -32.31 -27.65
CA SER A 96 27.14 -32.85 -26.68
C SER A 96 27.34 -34.35 -26.86
N LEU A 97 26.26 -35.11 -27.09
CA LEU A 97 26.34 -36.54 -27.36
C LEU A 97 27.14 -36.82 -28.64
N LEU A 98 26.88 -36.11 -29.73
CA LEU A 98 27.61 -36.29 -30.99
C LEU A 98 29.09 -35.91 -30.85
N GLN A 99 29.39 -34.84 -30.10
CA GLN A 99 30.78 -34.46 -29.80
C GLN A 99 31.51 -35.56 -29.01
N GLN A 100 30.87 -36.11 -27.97
CA GLN A 100 31.43 -37.21 -27.17
C GLN A 100 31.68 -38.46 -28.03
N ASN A 101 30.82 -38.72 -29.03
CA ASN A 101 30.98 -39.85 -29.94
C ASN A 101 32.20 -39.65 -30.85
N GLN A 102 32.40 -38.44 -31.36
CA GLN A 102 33.52 -38.10 -32.25
C GLN A 102 34.89 -38.22 -31.56
N ILE A 103 34.96 -37.91 -30.26
CA ILE A 103 36.21 -38.00 -29.48
C ILE A 103 36.37 -39.35 -28.78
N GLY A 104 35.48 -40.32 -29.03
CA GLY A 104 35.54 -41.66 -28.42
C GLY A 104 35.28 -41.69 -26.91
N ALA A 105 34.65 -40.65 -26.34
CA ALA A 105 34.34 -40.57 -24.90
C ALA A 105 32.99 -41.23 -24.54
N LEU A 106 32.22 -41.69 -25.52
CA LEU A 106 30.88 -42.21 -25.36
C LEU A 106 30.89 -43.71 -25.06
N ASN A 107 30.98 -44.07 -23.78
CA ASN A 107 31.17 -45.45 -23.33
C ASN A 107 29.87 -46.27 -23.17
N ASN A 108 28.70 -45.63 -23.18
CA ASN A 108 27.43 -46.32 -22.98
C ASN A 108 26.96 -46.99 -24.29
N PRO A 109 26.72 -48.32 -24.31
CA PRO A 109 26.33 -49.05 -25.52
C PRO A 109 25.05 -48.55 -26.19
N PHE A 110 24.07 -48.07 -25.40
CA PHE A 110 22.82 -47.52 -25.93
C PHE A 110 23.09 -46.27 -26.76
N TRP A 111 23.81 -45.30 -26.18
CA TRP A 111 24.14 -44.04 -26.84
C TRP A 111 25.05 -44.25 -28.05
N HIS A 112 26.01 -45.18 -27.97
CA HIS A 112 26.90 -45.51 -29.07
C HIS A 112 26.13 -46.10 -30.28
N ASN A 113 25.23 -47.06 -30.04
CA ASN A 113 24.40 -47.64 -31.10
C ASN A 113 23.44 -46.60 -31.71
N LEU A 114 22.81 -45.78 -30.86
CA LEU A 114 21.92 -44.71 -31.32
C LEU A 114 22.67 -43.65 -32.16
N ALA A 115 23.90 -43.31 -31.79
CA ALA A 115 24.75 -42.42 -32.57
C ALA A 115 25.17 -43.05 -33.91
N ALA A 116 25.58 -44.32 -33.91
CA ALA A 116 26.01 -45.04 -35.10
C ALA A 116 24.90 -45.22 -36.15
N THR A 117 23.65 -45.36 -35.69
CA THR A 117 22.46 -45.48 -36.55
C THR A 117 21.89 -44.13 -37.00
N GLY A 118 22.53 -43.01 -36.62
CA GLY A 118 22.05 -41.65 -36.95
C GLY A 118 20.78 -41.24 -36.20
N GLY A 119 20.43 -41.94 -35.12
CA GLY A 119 19.26 -41.65 -34.29
C GLY A 119 19.40 -40.43 -33.38
N ILE A 120 20.62 -39.90 -33.21
CA ILE A 120 20.87 -38.68 -32.42
C ILE A 120 20.80 -37.44 -33.31
N GLN A 121 19.86 -36.54 -33.02
CA GLN A 121 19.69 -35.26 -33.70
C GLN A 121 20.40 -34.15 -32.92
N VAL A 122 21.14 -33.29 -33.61
CA VAL A 122 21.94 -32.21 -33.00
C VAL A 122 21.08 -31.25 -32.16
N GLU A 123 19.87 -30.96 -32.65
CA GLU A 123 18.95 -29.97 -32.08
C GLU A 123 18.07 -30.54 -30.96
N ASP A 124 18.03 -31.86 -30.80
CA ASP A 124 17.18 -32.52 -29.81
C ASP A 124 17.86 -32.56 -28.43
N VAL A 125 17.03 -32.68 -27.41
CA VAL A 125 17.42 -32.79 -26.00
C VAL A 125 17.02 -34.16 -25.50
N TYR A 126 17.94 -34.82 -24.82
CA TYR A 126 17.77 -36.17 -24.31
C TYR A 126 17.69 -36.14 -22.79
N VAL A 127 16.60 -36.64 -22.24
CA VAL A 127 16.34 -36.69 -20.80
C VAL A 127 16.37 -38.14 -20.35
N VAL A 128 17.36 -38.49 -19.53
CA VAL A 128 17.45 -39.78 -18.85
C VAL A 128 16.81 -39.61 -17.48
N VAL A 129 15.76 -40.37 -17.17
CA VAL A 129 15.10 -40.30 -15.87
C VAL A 129 15.63 -41.42 -14.97
N HIS A 130 16.16 -41.06 -13.81
CA HIS A 130 16.70 -42.04 -12.84
C HIS A 130 15.67 -42.48 -11.81
N ASP A 131 14.69 -41.62 -11.49
CA ASP A 131 13.61 -41.96 -10.58
C ASP A 131 12.38 -42.50 -11.33
N LYS A 132 12.16 -43.81 -11.24
CA LYS A 132 11.03 -44.50 -11.88
C LYS A 132 9.67 -43.97 -11.39
N ASN A 133 9.58 -43.52 -10.13
CA ASN A 133 8.33 -43.01 -9.58
C ASN A 133 7.91 -41.67 -10.22
N SER A 134 8.88 -40.88 -10.68
CA SER A 134 8.67 -39.58 -11.29
C SER A 134 8.65 -39.62 -12.83
N SER A 135 9.00 -40.75 -13.45
CA SER A 135 9.10 -40.89 -14.91
C SER A 135 7.80 -40.56 -15.66
N GLU A 136 6.67 -41.16 -15.25
CA GLU A 136 5.39 -40.90 -15.92
C GLU A 136 4.91 -39.45 -15.72
N GLU A 137 5.20 -38.88 -14.54
CA GLU A 137 4.90 -37.48 -14.23
C GLU A 137 5.68 -36.55 -15.17
N ILE A 138 7.01 -36.68 -15.22
CA ILE A 138 7.90 -35.86 -16.05
C ILE A 138 7.53 -35.99 -17.54
N LYS A 139 7.29 -37.22 -18.02
CA LYS A 139 6.87 -37.47 -19.40
C LYS A 139 5.55 -36.77 -19.71
N SER A 140 4.57 -36.88 -18.83
CA SER A 140 3.25 -36.26 -19.02
C SER A 140 3.33 -34.73 -19.06
N ASP A 141 4.15 -34.13 -18.20
CA ASP A 141 4.31 -32.68 -18.13
C ASP A 141 5.07 -32.14 -19.35
N LEU A 142 6.13 -32.83 -19.80
CA LEU A 142 6.85 -32.47 -21.02
C LEU A 142 5.92 -32.47 -22.24
N ILE A 143 5.07 -33.50 -22.38
CA ILE A 143 4.10 -33.58 -23.49
C ILE A 143 3.10 -32.42 -23.42
N ARG A 144 2.58 -32.10 -22.23
CA ARG A 144 1.61 -31.00 -22.05
C ARG A 144 2.21 -29.64 -22.35
N ARG A 145 3.44 -29.38 -21.89
CA ARG A 145 4.12 -28.09 -22.04
C ARG A 145 4.62 -27.84 -23.46
N LEU A 146 5.15 -28.87 -24.12
CA LEU A 146 5.78 -28.73 -25.43
C LEU A 146 4.83 -29.00 -26.60
N GLY A 147 3.75 -29.75 -26.34
CA GLY A 147 2.74 -30.17 -27.31
C GLY A 147 2.97 -31.60 -27.84
N PRO A 148 1.96 -32.18 -28.49
CA PRO A 148 2.03 -33.54 -29.02
C PRO A 148 3.12 -33.66 -30.09
N GLY A 149 3.80 -34.81 -30.12
CA GLY A 149 4.82 -35.14 -31.14
C GLY A 149 6.21 -34.55 -30.92
N LYS A 150 6.41 -33.74 -29.87
CA LYS A 150 7.74 -33.21 -29.50
C LYS A 150 8.51 -34.07 -28.51
N VAL A 151 7.85 -35.04 -27.88
CA VAL A 151 8.46 -35.95 -26.91
C VAL A 151 8.29 -37.37 -27.41
N SER A 152 9.39 -38.11 -27.52
CA SER A 152 9.42 -39.52 -27.94
C SER A 152 10.19 -40.36 -26.95
N VAL A 153 9.68 -41.54 -26.62
CA VAL A 153 10.36 -42.50 -25.75
C VAL A 153 11.34 -43.31 -26.61
N LEU A 154 12.62 -43.28 -26.27
CA LEU A 154 13.68 -44.01 -26.99
C LEU A 154 14.06 -45.32 -26.32
N ALA A 155 13.93 -45.38 -25.00
CA ALA A 155 14.13 -46.59 -24.23
C ALA A 155 13.11 -46.65 -23.09
N GLU A 156 12.47 -47.81 -22.97
CA GLU A 156 11.67 -48.17 -21.80
C GLU A 156 12.50 -49.09 -20.91
N GLY A 157 12.43 -48.91 -19.59
CA GLY A 157 13.26 -49.66 -18.65
C GLY A 157 13.34 -49.03 -17.25
N ASN A 158 14.42 -49.34 -16.52
CA ASN A 158 14.67 -48.76 -15.20
C ASN A 158 15.11 -47.29 -15.28
N GLU A 159 15.77 -46.89 -16.37
CA GLU A 159 16.13 -45.50 -16.67
C GLU A 159 15.55 -45.10 -18.03
N PRO A 160 14.28 -44.68 -18.09
CA PRO A 160 13.67 -44.32 -19.36
C PRO A 160 14.33 -43.09 -19.98
N ILE A 161 14.48 -43.13 -21.31
CA ILE A 161 15.14 -42.09 -22.09
C ILE A 161 14.12 -41.42 -23.00
N LEU A 162 13.96 -40.11 -22.83
CA LEU A 162 13.06 -39.28 -23.62
C LEU A 162 13.88 -38.42 -24.58
N ALA A 163 13.55 -38.43 -25.87
CA ALA A 163 13.99 -37.42 -26.83
C ALA A 163 12.95 -36.29 -26.90
N VAL A 164 13.43 -35.06 -26.80
CA VAL A 164 12.65 -33.84 -26.70
C VAL A 164 13.09 -32.87 -27.79
N LYS A 165 12.19 -32.58 -28.72
CA LYS A 165 12.42 -31.64 -29.84
C LYS A 165 12.25 -30.20 -29.40
N ALA A 166 13.26 -29.65 -28.74
CA ALA A 166 13.27 -28.28 -28.23
C ALA A 166 14.68 -27.74 -28.05
N GLN A 167 14.83 -26.41 -28.05
CA GLN A 167 16.12 -25.77 -27.77
C GLN A 167 16.53 -26.00 -26.31
N TYR A 168 17.74 -26.52 -26.10
CA TYR A 168 18.28 -26.96 -24.80
C TYR A 168 18.08 -25.94 -23.67
N GLU A 169 18.56 -24.70 -23.84
CA GLU A 169 18.49 -23.70 -22.76
C GLU A 169 17.06 -23.32 -22.38
N LYS A 170 16.15 -23.28 -23.36
CA LYS A 170 14.74 -22.97 -23.13
C LYS A 170 14.04 -24.10 -22.41
N VAL A 171 14.16 -25.34 -22.89
CA VAL A 171 13.47 -26.49 -22.27
C VAL A 171 14.02 -26.80 -20.89
N LEU A 172 15.30 -26.49 -20.64
CA LEU A 172 15.92 -26.67 -19.33
C LEU A 172 15.24 -25.82 -18.24
N LYS A 173 14.80 -24.61 -18.60
CA LYS A 173 14.17 -23.62 -17.71
C LYS A 173 12.64 -23.59 -17.80
N GLU A 174 12.04 -24.35 -18.70
CA GLU A 174 10.58 -24.40 -18.88
C GLU A 174 9.94 -25.01 -17.62
N ASN A 175 8.87 -24.38 -17.14
CA ASN A 175 8.06 -24.93 -16.05
C ASN A 175 7.31 -26.16 -16.57
N LEU A 176 7.44 -27.29 -15.88
CA LEU A 176 6.81 -28.56 -16.26
C LEU A 176 5.45 -28.72 -15.57
N GLY A 177 5.49 -29.06 -14.28
CA GLY A 177 4.32 -29.27 -13.44
C GLY A 177 4.74 -29.32 -11.96
N LEU A 178 3.76 -29.32 -11.05
CA LEU A 178 4.01 -29.40 -9.61
C LEU A 178 4.40 -30.84 -9.22
N SER A 179 5.53 -31.00 -8.52
CA SER A 179 6.00 -32.32 -8.08
C SER A 179 5.07 -32.95 -7.05
N THR A 180 4.51 -34.12 -7.34
CA THR A 180 3.66 -34.82 -6.36
C THR A 180 4.46 -35.28 -5.13
N THR A 181 5.75 -35.56 -5.30
CA THR A 181 6.66 -35.93 -4.22
C THR A 181 6.91 -34.75 -3.27
N GLU A 182 7.20 -33.56 -3.81
CA GLU A 182 7.40 -32.36 -2.99
C GLU A 182 6.12 -31.95 -2.25
N LEU A 183 4.97 -32.00 -2.92
CA LEU A 183 3.67 -31.71 -2.29
C LEU A 183 3.43 -32.61 -1.07
N LYS A 184 3.69 -33.92 -1.20
CA LYS A 184 3.52 -34.89 -0.11
C LYS A 184 4.55 -34.68 1.00
N GLU A 185 5.80 -34.38 0.66
CA GLU A 185 6.86 -34.13 1.65
C GLU A 185 6.55 -32.90 2.50
N VAL A 186 6.13 -31.80 1.88
CA VAL A 186 5.73 -30.57 2.59
C VAL A 186 4.64 -30.85 3.63
N VAL A 187 3.61 -31.62 3.24
CA VAL A 187 2.53 -32.02 4.16
C VAL A 187 3.02 -33.00 5.22
N ALA A 188 3.87 -33.96 4.87
CA ALA A 188 4.43 -34.93 5.82
C ALA A 188 5.28 -34.25 6.91
N GLN A 189 5.94 -33.13 6.59
CA GLN A 189 6.68 -32.29 7.56
C GLN A 189 5.76 -31.32 8.33
N GLY A 190 4.44 -31.41 8.16
CA GLY A 190 3.46 -30.61 8.90
C GLY A 190 3.27 -29.18 8.41
N PHE A 191 3.74 -28.84 7.21
CA PHE A 191 3.49 -27.52 6.59
C PHE A 191 2.18 -27.49 5.81
N TYR A 192 1.63 -26.28 5.64
CA TYR A 192 0.71 -26.04 4.53
C TYR A 192 1.49 -25.86 3.22
N VAL A 193 0.82 -26.12 2.11
CA VAL A 193 1.37 -25.98 0.76
C VAL A 193 0.82 -24.71 0.13
N VAL A 194 1.71 -23.90 -0.44
CA VAL A 194 1.37 -22.78 -1.31
C VAL A 194 1.82 -23.12 -2.74
N PRO A 195 1.01 -23.83 -3.54
CA PRO A 195 1.40 -24.17 -4.91
C PRO A 195 1.48 -22.92 -5.79
N ARG A 196 2.46 -22.91 -6.70
CA ARG A 196 2.76 -21.79 -7.58
C ARG A 196 2.73 -22.17 -9.06
N PRO A 197 1.55 -22.51 -9.62
CA PRO A 197 1.43 -22.91 -11.01
C PRO A 197 1.62 -21.71 -11.97
N SER A 198 2.18 -21.98 -13.13
CA SER A 198 2.23 -21.04 -14.26
C SER A 198 1.18 -21.38 -15.33
N ASN A 199 0.84 -20.42 -16.19
CA ASN A 199 -0.06 -20.65 -17.31
C ASN A 199 0.60 -21.47 -18.44
N TYR A 200 -0.20 -22.05 -19.32
CA TYR A 200 0.25 -22.83 -20.48
C TYR A 200 0.14 -22.02 -21.78
N MET A 201 1.06 -22.27 -22.71
CA MET A 201 0.95 -21.74 -24.07
C MET A 201 -0.26 -22.37 -24.76
N LYS A 202 -1.24 -21.56 -25.15
CA LYS A 202 -2.56 -22.03 -25.66
C LYS A 202 -3.26 -22.97 -24.68
N VAL A 203 -3.43 -22.51 -23.44
CA VAL A 203 -4.04 -23.29 -22.36
C VAL A 203 -5.39 -23.88 -22.75
N THR A 204 -5.59 -25.14 -22.42
CA THR A 204 -6.86 -25.86 -22.62
C THR A 204 -7.52 -26.15 -21.27
N MET A 205 -8.82 -26.48 -21.29
CA MET A 205 -9.51 -26.92 -20.08
C MET A 205 -8.88 -28.18 -19.46
N SER A 206 -8.31 -29.08 -20.28
CA SER A 206 -7.61 -30.26 -19.76
C SER A 206 -6.34 -29.93 -19.00
N ASP A 207 -5.62 -28.87 -19.38
CA ASP A 207 -4.40 -28.45 -18.69
C ASP A 207 -4.74 -27.89 -17.31
N VAL A 208 -5.78 -27.05 -17.23
CA VAL A 208 -6.29 -26.53 -15.96
C VAL A 208 -6.72 -27.68 -15.05
N ARG A 209 -7.50 -28.66 -15.55
CA ARG A 209 -7.90 -29.84 -14.75
C ARG A 209 -6.69 -30.62 -14.25
N ALA A 210 -5.67 -30.84 -15.09
CA ALA A 210 -4.48 -31.58 -14.71
C ALA A 210 -3.75 -30.93 -13.51
N VAL A 211 -3.64 -29.60 -13.48
CA VAL A 211 -3.05 -28.88 -12.35
C VAL A 211 -3.85 -29.09 -11.06
N PHE A 212 -5.18 -28.95 -11.10
CA PHE A 212 -6.02 -29.15 -9.91
C PHE A 212 -6.11 -30.62 -9.49
N GLU A 213 -6.06 -31.57 -10.43
CA GLU A 213 -5.97 -33.00 -10.14
C GLU A 213 -4.64 -33.34 -9.47
N ARG A 214 -3.54 -32.69 -9.87
CA ARG A 214 -2.25 -32.82 -9.18
C ARG A 214 -2.34 -32.42 -7.72
N LEU A 215 -3.07 -31.36 -7.42
CA LEU A 215 -3.26 -30.89 -6.05
C LEU A 215 -4.06 -31.86 -5.17
N ASN A 216 -4.88 -32.75 -5.75
CA ASN A 216 -5.66 -33.73 -4.99
C ASN A 216 -4.80 -34.83 -4.33
N VAL A 217 -3.48 -34.89 -4.62
CA VAL A 217 -2.57 -35.83 -3.92
C VAL A 217 -2.38 -35.49 -2.44
N VAL A 218 -2.72 -34.26 -2.04
CA VAL A 218 -2.78 -33.80 -0.66
C VAL A 218 -4.21 -33.36 -0.34
N SER A 219 -4.58 -33.37 0.95
CA SER A 219 -5.89 -32.87 1.36
C SER A 219 -6.02 -31.38 1.04
N GLN A 220 -7.20 -30.97 0.58
CA GLN A 220 -7.53 -29.57 0.29
C GLN A 220 -7.22 -28.65 1.47
N ASN A 221 -7.39 -29.13 2.72
CA ASN A 221 -7.11 -28.35 3.92
C ASN A 221 -5.62 -28.08 4.14
N ASN A 222 -4.74 -28.86 3.50
CA ASN A 222 -3.30 -28.61 3.52
C ASN A 222 -2.86 -27.53 2.53
N ILE A 223 -3.73 -27.11 1.59
CA ILE A 223 -3.42 -26.03 0.65
C ILE A 223 -3.93 -24.72 1.23
N SER A 224 -3.01 -23.84 1.63
CA SER A 224 -3.38 -22.59 2.30
C SER A 224 -3.78 -21.50 1.31
N ALA A 225 -2.99 -21.31 0.25
CA ALA A 225 -3.20 -20.33 -0.81
C ALA A 225 -2.55 -20.78 -2.14
N ILE A 226 -3.00 -20.23 -3.27
CA ILE A 226 -2.37 -20.40 -4.60
C ILE A 226 -1.76 -19.06 -5.04
N VAL A 227 -0.52 -19.10 -5.52
CA VAL A 227 0.20 -17.89 -6.01
C VAL A 227 0.71 -18.13 -7.42
N PHE A 228 0.04 -17.56 -8.42
CA PHE A 228 0.40 -17.76 -9.83
C PHE A 228 1.77 -17.17 -10.19
N VAL A 229 2.46 -17.82 -11.13
CA VAL A 229 3.78 -17.40 -11.63
C VAL A 229 3.65 -16.88 -13.06
N GLY A 230 4.40 -15.81 -13.37
CA GLY A 230 4.44 -15.19 -14.70
C GLY A 230 3.42 -14.04 -14.86
N ASP A 231 3.21 -13.62 -16.11
CA ASP A 231 2.36 -12.46 -16.45
C ASP A 231 0.87 -12.83 -16.59
N GLU A 232 0.53 -14.11 -16.49
CA GLU A 232 -0.82 -14.63 -16.74
C GLU A 232 -1.22 -15.64 -15.67
N VAL A 233 -2.48 -15.61 -15.28
CA VAL A 233 -3.08 -16.61 -14.39
C VAL A 233 -3.38 -17.89 -15.18
N LEU A 234 -3.28 -19.04 -14.51
CA LEU A 234 -3.65 -20.33 -15.08
C LEU A 234 -5.05 -20.27 -15.70
N GLY A 235 -5.14 -20.65 -16.98
CA GLY A 235 -6.40 -20.66 -17.72
C GLY A 235 -6.65 -19.38 -18.53
N TYR A 236 -5.79 -18.37 -18.47
CA TYR A 236 -5.91 -17.20 -19.35
C TYR A 236 -5.56 -17.56 -20.82
N PRO A 237 -6.32 -17.09 -21.83
CA PRO A 237 -7.57 -16.35 -21.73
C PRO A 237 -8.82 -17.25 -21.68
N ASP A 238 -8.76 -18.47 -22.23
CA ASP A 238 -9.96 -19.22 -22.65
C ASP A 238 -10.56 -20.15 -21.57
N ALA A 239 -9.86 -20.39 -20.47
CA ALA A 239 -10.23 -21.36 -19.43
C ALA A 239 -10.26 -20.76 -18.00
N LEU A 240 -10.32 -19.44 -17.85
CA LEU A 240 -10.36 -18.76 -16.54
C LEU A 240 -11.56 -19.16 -15.69
N SER A 241 -12.72 -19.39 -16.30
CA SER A 241 -13.95 -19.80 -15.60
C SER A 241 -13.73 -21.11 -14.86
N LEU A 242 -13.08 -22.08 -15.51
CA LEU A 242 -12.73 -23.35 -14.91
C LEU A 242 -11.75 -23.17 -13.74
N THR A 243 -10.73 -22.32 -13.89
CA THR A 243 -9.81 -22.00 -12.79
C THR A 243 -10.58 -21.43 -11.60
N ALA A 244 -11.45 -20.44 -11.83
CA ALA A 244 -12.27 -19.85 -10.78
C ALA A 244 -13.20 -20.87 -10.09
N ASP A 245 -13.86 -21.73 -10.86
CA ASP A 245 -14.74 -22.78 -10.31
C ASP A 245 -13.96 -23.79 -9.46
N GLN A 246 -12.79 -24.24 -9.93
CA GLN A 246 -11.95 -25.20 -9.20
C GLN A 246 -11.44 -24.60 -7.89
N MET A 247 -11.10 -23.30 -7.87
CA MET A 247 -10.69 -22.57 -6.67
C MET A 247 -11.85 -22.32 -5.71
N LYS A 248 -13.01 -21.90 -6.23
CA LYS A 248 -14.21 -21.63 -5.43
C LYS A 248 -14.73 -22.89 -4.74
N ASN A 249 -14.84 -24.00 -5.48
CA ASN A 249 -15.31 -25.28 -4.94
C ASN A 249 -14.37 -25.89 -3.88
N ARG A 250 -13.09 -25.47 -3.87
CA ARG A 250 -12.08 -25.92 -2.91
C ARG A 250 -11.75 -24.88 -1.83
N ASP A 251 -12.50 -23.81 -1.77
CA ASP A 251 -12.26 -22.70 -0.87
C ASP A 251 -10.80 -22.19 -0.83
N PHE A 252 -10.14 -22.18 -1.99
CA PHE A 252 -8.75 -21.73 -2.08
C PHE A 252 -8.64 -20.22 -2.03
N THR A 253 -7.60 -19.74 -1.33
CA THR A 253 -7.23 -18.34 -1.28
C THR A 253 -6.26 -18.01 -2.41
N ILE A 254 -6.44 -16.87 -3.07
CA ILE A 254 -5.44 -16.33 -4.02
C ILE A 254 -4.46 -15.43 -3.27
N GLY A 255 -3.17 -15.68 -3.43
CA GLY A 255 -2.13 -14.75 -2.98
C GLY A 255 -1.82 -13.70 -4.05
N MET A 256 -2.01 -12.42 -3.72
CA MET A 256 -1.75 -11.29 -4.60
C MET A 256 -0.40 -10.66 -4.26
N ILE A 257 0.60 -10.87 -5.11
CA ILE A 257 1.98 -10.39 -4.88
C ILE A 257 2.01 -8.87 -5.00
N GLU A 258 2.38 -8.18 -3.93
CA GLU A 258 2.53 -6.73 -3.91
C GLU A 258 3.62 -6.27 -4.88
N HIS A 259 3.35 -5.16 -5.58
CA HIS A 259 4.34 -4.57 -6.48
C HIS A 259 5.56 -4.04 -5.67
N PRO A 260 6.80 -4.10 -6.18
CA PRO A 260 7.98 -3.56 -5.49
C PRO A 260 7.88 -2.07 -5.10
N LEU A 261 7.09 -1.29 -5.85
CA LEU A 261 6.76 0.11 -5.54
C LEU A 261 5.78 0.28 -4.37
N GLN A 262 5.37 -0.82 -3.73
CA GLN A 262 4.42 -0.86 -2.62
C GLN A 262 3.09 -0.18 -2.98
N LEU A 263 2.65 -0.43 -4.21
CA LEU A 263 1.40 0.07 -4.79
C LEU A 263 0.72 -1.06 -5.53
N GLN A 264 -0.50 -1.39 -5.11
CA GLN A 264 -1.26 -2.49 -5.70
C GLN A 264 -0.41 -3.78 -5.74
N PHE A 265 -0.60 -4.60 -6.76
CA PHE A 265 0.02 -5.91 -6.96
C PHE A 265 0.67 -6.00 -8.34
N LEU A 266 1.52 -7.00 -8.53
CA LEU A 266 2.06 -7.36 -9.85
C LEU A 266 0.90 -7.69 -10.79
N LYS A 267 0.81 -6.95 -11.90
CA LYS A 267 -0.29 -7.12 -12.85
C LYS A 267 -0.14 -8.45 -13.58
N GLN A 268 -1.10 -9.35 -13.38
CA GLN A 268 -1.24 -10.60 -14.11
C GLN A 268 -2.56 -10.59 -14.87
N LYS A 269 -2.55 -10.98 -16.15
CA LYS A 269 -3.77 -11.10 -16.95
C LYS A 269 -4.65 -12.23 -16.38
N GLY A 270 -5.96 -12.02 -16.30
CA GLY A 270 -6.90 -13.00 -15.73
C GLY A 270 -7.08 -12.92 -14.21
N LEU A 271 -6.18 -12.24 -13.47
CA LEU A 271 -6.19 -12.26 -12.00
C LEU A 271 -7.45 -11.62 -11.42
N MET A 272 -7.85 -10.47 -11.96
CA MET A 272 -9.01 -9.74 -11.44
C MET A 272 -10.32 -10.49 -11.72
N GLU A 273 -10.44 -11.14 -12.89
CA GLU A 273 -11.59 -11.96 -13.22
C GLU A 273 -11.72 -13.14 -12.24
N VAL A 274 -10.62 -13.84 -11.96
CA VAL A 274 -10.65 -14.97 -11.02
C VAL A 274 -10.91 -14.49 -9.58
N VAL A 275 -10.24 -13.44 -9.10
CA VAL A 275 -10.45 -12.89 -7.75
C VAL A 275 -11.90 -12.46 -7.53
N ALA A 276 -12.53 -11.81 -8.52
CA ALA A 276 -13.94 -11.45 -8.44
C ALA A 276 -14.85 -12.70 -8.42
N ALA A 277 -14.56 -13.71 -9.24
CA ALA A 277 -15.35 -14.94 -9.32
C ALA A 277 -15.29 -15.79 -8.03
N ILE A 278 -14.16 -15.78 -7.31
CA ILE A 278 -14.00 -16.44 -6.00
C ILE A 278 -14.44 -15.55 -4.83
N GLN A 279 -15.23 -14.50 -5.10
CA GLN A 279 -15.78 -13.58 -4.10
C GLN A 279 -14.69 -12.90 -3.25
N TYR A 280 -13.59 -12.47 -3.88
CA TYR A 280 -12.51 -11.75 -3.19
C TYR A 280 -11.84 -12.53 -2.06
N ARG A 281 -11.89 -13.87 -2.08
CA ARG A 281 -11.08 -14.72 -1.20
C ARG A 281 -9.61 -14.66 -1.61
N ALA A 282 -9.00 -13.52 -1.32
CA ALA A 282 -7.63 -13.21 -1.64
C ALA A 282 -6.92 -12.63 -0.42
N ALA A 283 -5.63 -12.91 -0.33
CA ALA A 283 -4.75 -12.36 0.67
C ALA A 283 -3.58 -11.65 -0.02
N ARG A 284 -3.13 -10.55 0.57
CA ARG A 284 -1.98 -9.82 0.05
C ARG A 284 -0.70 -10.56 0.44
N LEU A 285 0.15 -10.75 -0.55
CA LEU A 285 1.47 -11.35 -0.41
C LEU A 285 2.55 -10.29 -0.53
N TYR A 286 3.51 -10.31 0.38
CA TYR A 286 4.69 -9.46 0.32
C TYR A 286 5.96 -10.31 0.38
N SER A 287 6.96 -9.91 -0.39
CA SER A 287 8.32 -10.42 -0.32
C SER A 287 9.26 -9.22 -0.40
N ILE A 288 10.28 -9.18 0.44
CA ILE A 288 11.30 -8.13 0.37
C ILE A 288 12.05 -8.31 -0.97
N PRO A 289 12.21 -7.26 -1.79
CA PRO A 289 12.92 -7.38 -3.06
C PRO A 289 14.33 -7.93 -2.88
N GLN A 290 14.76 -8.83 -3.78
CA GLN A 290 16.06 -9.52 -3.70
C GLN A 290 17.26 -8.56 -3.69
N ALA A 291 17.13 -7.40 -4.33
CA ALA A 291 18.18 -6.37 -4.33
C ALA A 291 18.28 -5.60 -2.99
N GLU A 292 17.24 -5.64 -2.16
CA GLU A 292 17.14 -4.90 -0.91
C GLU A 292 17.44 -5.76 0.31
N GLN A 293 16.89 -6.98 0.38
CA GLN A 293 17.00 -7.83 1.56
C GLN A 293 18.44 -8.07 2.05
N PRO A 294 19.43 -8.36 1.18
CA PRO A 294 20.81 -8.58 1.63
C PRO A 294 21.49 -7.35 2.23
N ARG A 295 20.90 -6.16 2.06
CA ARG A 295 21.41 -4.89 2.61
C ARG A 295 20.81 -4.56 3.98
N LEU A 296 19.76 -5.27 4.39
CA LEU A 296 19.10 -5.09 5.68
C LEU A 296 19.75 -6.01 6.71
N ASN A 297 20.06 -5.47 7.89
CA ASN A 297 20.32 -6.32 9.04
C ASN A 297 19.02 -7.03 9.47
N ILE A 298 19.16 -8.06 10.32
CA ILE A 298 18.04 -8.90 10.73
C ILE A 298 16.96 -8.08 11.46
N ALA A 299 17.36 -7.16 12.34
CA ALA A 299 16.42 -6.34 13.12
C ALA A 299 15.56 -5.43 12.24
N ASP A 300 16.19 -4.75 11.27
CA ASP A 300 15.50 -3.89 10.29
C ASP A 300 14.55 -4.70 9.41
N ALA A 301 14.94 -5.93 9.04
CA ALA A 301 14.07 -6.84 8.29
C ALA A 301 12.85 -7.28 9.12
N ILE A 302 13.04 -7.64 10.40
CA ILE A 302 11.94 -8.00 11.32
C ILE A 302 10.96 -6.82 11.45
N GLN A 303 11.45 -5.62 11.74
CA GLN A 303 10.61 -4.42 11.87
C GLN A 303 9.83 -4.15 10.57
N ARG A 304 10.45 -4.36 9.41
CA ARG A 304 9.80 -4.16 8.11
C ARG A 304 8.62 -5.11 7.89
N TRP A 305 8.67 -6.35 8.38
CA TRP A 305 7.54 -7.28 8.30
C TRP A 305 6.37 -6.82 9.17
N VAL A 306 6.62 -6.50 10.43
CA VAL A 306 5.58 -5.99 11.34
C VAL A 306 4.87 -4.77 10.75
N ILE A 307 5.62 -3.81 10.21
CA ILE A 307 5.06 -2.62 9.57
C ILE A 307 4.24 -2.99 8.32
N ALA A 308 4.69 -3.97 7.54
CA ALA A 308 3.94 -4.43 6.37
C ALA A 308 2.58 -5.03 6.78
N ASP A 309 2.56 -5.86 7.81
CA ASP A 309 1.36 -6.55 8.29
C ASP A 309 0.37 -5.59 8.97
N GLN A 310 0.88 -4.60 9.72
CA GLN A 310 0.10 -3.57 10.40
C GLN A 310 -0.41 -2.48 9.46
N GLU A 311 0.46 -1.85 8.67
CA GLU A 311 0.10 -0.67 7.87
C GLU A 311 -0.48 -1.02 6.50
N ARG A 312 -0.16 -2.20 5.94
CA ARG A 312 -0.54 -2.58 4.57
C ARG A 312 -1.41 -3.83 4.49
N ASN A 313 -1.76 -4.41 5.64
CA ASN A 313 -2.62 -5.59 5.73
C ASN A 313 -2.08 -6.76 4.87
N ILE A 314 -0.78 -7.03 4.98
CA ILE A 314 -0.19 -8.24 4.41
C ILE A 314 -0.56 -9.43 5.30
N ARG A 315 -0.93 -10.56 4.69
CA ARG A 315 -1.28 -11.80 5.41
C ARG A 315 -0.50 -13.01 4.93
N LEU A 316 0.17 -12.92 3.78
CA LEU A 316 1.09 -13.92 3.26
C LEU A 316 2.50 -13.29 3.22
N ASN A 317 3.34 -13.64 4.18
CA ASN A 317 4.73 -13.17 4.22
C ASN A 317 5.62 -14.20 3.54
N LEU A 318 6.07 -13.90 2.32
CA LEU A 318 7.02 -14.74 1.60
C LEU A 318 8.46 -14.34 1.96
N LEU A 319 8.97 -15.00 3.00
CA LEU A 319 10.32 -14.82 3.51
C LEU A 319 11.31 -15.56 2.59
N ARG A 320 12.45 -14.91 2.36
CA ARG A 320 13.60 -15.52 1.67
C ARG A 320 14.74 -15.69 2.65
N ARG A 321 15.63 -16.64 2.39
CA ARG A 321 16.83 -16.81 3.20
C ARG A 321 17.83 -15.65 3.04
N TYR A 322 18.67 -15.48 4.04
CA TYR A 322 19.96 -14.79 3.90
C TYR A 322 21.01 -15.79 3.42
N ASP A 323 21.80 -15.39 2.43
CA ASP A 323 22.90 -16.21 1.87
C ASP A 323 24.24 -15.97 2.58
N LYS A 324 24.30 -15.00 3.52
CA LYS A 324 25.49 -14.69 4.31
C LYS A 324 25.18 -14.79 5.80
N PRO A 325 26.06 -15.42 6.59
CA PRO A 325 25.89 -15.45 8.04
C PRO A 325 26.09 -14.06 8.64
N GLU A 326 25.37 -13.78 9.72
CA GLU A 326 25.65 -12.63 10.57
C GLU A 326 26.92 -12.89 11.41
N SER A 327 27.64 -11.83 11.79
CA SER A 327 28.88 -11.93 12.57
C SER A 327 28.69 -12.79 13.83
N GLY A 328 29.49 -13.85 13.94
CA GLY A 328 29.46 -14.75 15.09
C GLY A 328 28.38 -15.83 15.07
N LYS A 329 27.66 -16.00 13.95
CA LYS A 329 26.64 -17.04 13.77
C LYS A 329 26.91 -17.88 12.53
N THR A 330 26.36 -19.08 12.51
CA THR A 330 26.27 -19.89 11.30
C THR A 330 25.15 -19.39 10.38
N LEU A 331 25.15 -19.85 9.12
CA LEU A 331 24.12 -19.51 8.16
C LEU A 331 22.73 -20.01 8.59
N ILE A 332 22.68 -21.20 9.22
CA ILE A 332 21.44 -21.76 9.76
C ILE A 332 20.94 -20.90 10.92
N GLU A 333 21.79 -20.63 11.91
CA GLU A 333 21.41 -19.81 13.08
C GLU A 333 20.92 -18.41 12.67
N THR A 334 21.59 -17.79 11.69
CA THR A 334 21.19 -16.48 11.13
C THR A 334 19.77 -16.52 10.59
N ASN A 335 19.43 -17.54 9.78
CA ASN A 335 18.11 -17.68 9.20
C ASN A 335 17.05 -18.08 10.23
N LEU A 336 17.34 -19.01 11.13
CA LEU A 336 16.41 -19.42 12.19
C LEU A 336 16.08 -18.27 13.14
N GLN A 337 17.07 -17.44 13.50
CA GLN A 337 16.86 -16.26 14.32
C GLN A 337 16.02 -15.21 13.58
N TYR A 338 16.25 -15.01 12.28
CA TYR A 338 15.44 -14.12 11.48
C TYR A 338 13.97 -14.54 11.47
N ILE A 339 13.68 -15.83 11.21
CA ILE A 339 12.31 -16.34 11.19
C ILE A 339 11.66 -16.27 12.57
N SER A 340 12.35 -16.72 13.63
CA SER A 340 11.81 -16.70 14.99
C SER A 340 11.59 -15.28 15.49
N GLY A 341 12.47 -14.35 15.13
CA GLY A 341 12.32 -12.92 15.40
C GLY A 341 11.10 -12.31 14.70
N VAL A 342 10.83 -12.67 13.44
CA VAL A 342 9.59 -12.25 12.76
C VAL A 342 8.36 -12.79 13.48
N LYS A 343 8.33 -14.10 13.79
CA LYS A 343 7.21 -14.71 14.52
C LYS A 343 6.97 -14.04 15.87
N GLN A 344 8.02 -13.84 16.66
CA GLN A 344 7.92 -13.21 17.98
C GLN A 344 7.39 -11.77 17.86
N ALA A 345 7.94 -10.98 16.95
CA ALA A 345 7.52 -9.60 16.75
C ALA A 345 6.05 -9.51 16.31
N LEU A 346 5.54 -10.46 15.52
CA LEU A 346 4.13 -10.54 15.17
C LEU A 346 3.23 -10.85 16.36
N LEU A 347 3.63 -11.82 17.21
CA LEU A 347 2.89 -12.17 18.43
C LEU A 347 2.84 -11.01 19.43
N GLU A 348 3.95 -10.29 19.60
CA GLU A 348 4.02 -9.08 20.43
C GLU A 348 3.10 -7.95 19.92
N ASN A 349 2.83 -7.92 18.62
CA ASN A 349 1.95 -6.95 17.97
C ASN A 349 0.51 -7.48 17.77
N HIS A 350 0.09 -8.47 18.55
CA HIS A 350 -1.26 -9.05 18.59
C HIS A 350 -1.71 -9.77 17.30
N PHE A 351 -0.78 -10.18 16.44
CA PHE A 351 -1.10 -11.09 15.34
C PHE A 351 -1.03 -12.55 15.80
N THR A 352 -1.73 -13.42 15.09
CA THR A 352 -1.56 -14.87 15.22
C THR A 352 -0.82 -15.41 14.00
N VAL A 353 -0.03 -16.47 14.17
CA VAL A 353 0.72 -17.09 13.08
C VAL A 353 0.03 -18.41 12.69
N GLY A 354 -0.37 -18.54 11.43
CA GLY A 354 -1.17 -19.66 10.95
C GLY A 354 -1.56 -19.49 9.47
N ARG A 355 -2.65 -20.16 9.04
CA ARG A 355 -3.18 -19.98 7.68
C ARG A 355 -3.65 -18.53 7.50
N ALA A 356 -3.26 -17.89 6.40
CA ALA A 356 -3.55 -16.49 6.15
C ALA A 356 -5.05 -16.20 6.23
N GLY A 357 -5.39 -15.17 7.00
CA GLY A 357 -6.74 -14.63 7.01
C GLY A 357 -7.10 -14.03 5.65
N THR A 358 -8.38 -14.10 5.30
CA THR A 358 -8.98 -13.38 4.18
C THR A 358 -10.13 -12.53 4.68
N TYR A 359 -10.41 -11.44 3.98
CA TYR A 359 -11.59 -10.66 4.29
C TYR A 359 -12.84 -11.44 3.94
N GLN A 360 -13.79 -11.49 4.88
CA GLN A 360 -15.16 -11.78 4.52
C GLN A 360 -15.64 -10.68 3.56
N PRO A 361 -16.29 -11.01 2.42
CA PRO A 361 -16.66 -10.02 1.42
C PRO A 361 -17.53 -8.93 2.02
N TYR A 362 -16.94 -7.75 2.20
CA TYR A 362 -17.61 -6.62 2.83
C TYR A 362 -17.86 -5.53 1.81
N PHE A 363 -19.14 -5.15 1.71
CA PHE A 363 -19.61 -4.02 0.91
C PHE A 363 -20.49 -3.15 1.80
N ALA A 364 -20.12 -1.87 1.95
CA ALA A 364 -20.94 -0.92 2.70
C ALA A 364 -22.36 -0.82 2.12
N SER A 365 -23.37 -0.73 3.00
CA SER A 365 -24.77 -0.60 2.60
C SER A 365 -24.98 0.61 1.67
N PRO A 366 -25.62 0.45 0.50
CA PRO A 366 -25.88 1.55 -0.42
C PRO A 366 -26.67 2.71 0.21
N TRP A 367 -27.54 2.42 1.18
CA TRP A 367 -28.32 3.42 1.90
C TRP A 367 -27.46 4.24 2.87
N LEU A 368 -26.53 3.60 3.58
CA LEU A 368 -25.57 4.32 4.43
C LEU A 368 -24.67 5.20 3.56
N LEU A 369 -24.18 4.68 2.42
CA LEU A 369 -23.41 5.45 1.45
C LEU A 369 -24.21 6.66 0.93
N ALA A 370 -25.51 6.51 0.69
CA ALA A 370 -26.36 7.62 0.25
C ALA A 370 -26.43 8.75 1.29
N VAL A 371 -26.57 8.41 2.57
CA VAL A 371 -26.57 9.40 3.67
C VAL A 371 -25.21 10.09 3.81
N ILE A 372 -24.11 9.34 3.65
CA ILE A 372 -22.76 9.91 3.66
C ILE A 372 -22.55 10.86 2.48
N ILE A 373 -22.99 10.48 1.27
CA ILE A 373 -22.92 11.34 0.08
C ILE A 373 -23.73 12.64 0.27
N LEU A 374 -24.90 12.55 0.90
CA LEU A 374 -25.68 13.74 1.25
C LEU A 374 -24.90 14.67 2.18
N GLY A 375 -24.26 14.12 3.21
CA GLY A 375 -23.39 14.87 4.13
C GLY A 375 -22.21 15.53 3.42
N THR A 376 -21.51 14.80 2.55
CA THR A 376 -20.38 15.34 1.76
C THR A 376 -20.85 16.48 0.86
N THR A 377 -21.98 16.29 0.19
CA THR A 377 -22.55 17.30 -0.71
C THR A 377 -22.94 18.55 0.07
N ALA A 378 -23.52 18.39 1.26
CA ALA A 378 -23.83 19.49 2.16
C ALA A 378 -22.55 20.24 2.61
N ALA A 379 -21.46 19.53 2.92
CA ALA A 379 -20.16 20.14 3.22
C ALA A 379 -19.60 20.93 2.03
N SER A 380 -19.65 20.38 0.82
CA SER A 380 -19.20 21.07 -0.39
C SER A 380 -20.01 22.34 -0.67
N VAL A 381 -21.33 22.29 -0.55
CA VAL A 381 -22.19 23.46 -0.74
C VAL A 381 -21.98 24.50 0.37
N LEU A 382 -21.78 24.06 1.61
CA LEU A 382 -21.42 24.95 2.73
C LEU A 382 -20.12 25.68 2.42
N LEU A 383 -19.08 24.97 1.96
CA LEU A 383 -17.81 25.58 1.59
C LEU A 383 -17.97 26.61 0.46
N LEU A 384 -18.73 26.27 -0.59
CA LEU A 384 -19.02 27.22 -1.68
C LEU A 384 -19.73 28.48 -1.16
N SER A 385 -20.68 28.33 -0.24
CA SER A 385 -21.39 29.46 0.37
C SER A 385 -20.48 30.35 1.23
N LEU A 386 -19.40 29.79 1.79
CA LEU A 386 -18.40 30.53 2.56
C LEU A 386 -17.38 31.24 1.68
N ILE A 387 -17.13 30.74 0.46
CA ILE A 387 -16.30 31.42 -0.55
C ILE A 387 -17.09 32.57 -1.18
N ARG A 388 -18.32 32.31 -1.60
CA ARG A 388 -19.22 33.30 -2.17
C ARG A 388 -20.61 33.14 -1.54
N PRO A 389 -21.04 34.07 -0.67
CA PRO A 389 -22.36 33.99 -0.06
C PRO A 389 -23.48 34.04 -1.12
N PHE A 390 -24.41 33.08 -1.05
CA PHE A 390 -25.62 33.04 -1.88
C PHE A 390 -26.84 32.54 -1.08
N PRO A 391 -28.08 32.84 -1.52
CA PRO A 391 -29.29 32.58 -0.73
C PRO A 391 -29.51 31.11 -0.39
N ALA A 392 -30.08 30.83 0.79
CA ALA A 392 -30.31 29.48 1.32
C ALA A 392 -31.10 28.57 0.35
N ARG A 393 -32.09 29.11 -0.37
CA ARG A 393 -32.86 28.34 -1.38
C ARG A 393 -31.97 27.69 -2.44
N HIS A 394 -30.92 28.39 -2.89
CA HIS A 394 -29.99 27.84 -3.89
C HIS A 394 -29.01 26.87 -3.25
N GLN A 395 -28.68 27.04 -1.97
CA GLN A 395 -27.88 26.05 -1.23
C GLN A 395 -28.63 24.72 -1.19
N TYR A 396 -29.90 24.74 -0.79
CA TYR A 396 -30.73 23.54 -0.69
C TYR A 396 -30.99 22.90 -2.05
N LEU A 397 -31.28 23.70 -3.08
CA LEU A 397 -31.45 23.21 -4.45
C LEU A 397 -30.18 22.53 -4.97
N LEU A 398 -29.02 23.17 -4.79
CA LEU A 398 -27.74 22.63 -5.25
C LEU A 398 -27.39 21.34 -4.51
N THR A 399 -27.58 21.30 -3.19
CA THR A 399 -27.39 20.08 -2.40
C THR A 399 -28.32 18.97 -2.87
N ALA A 400 -29.61 19.24 -3.07
CA ALA A 400 -30.58 18.25 -3.51
C ALA A 400 -30.26 17.69 -4.89
N VAL A 401 -29.94 18.54 -5.88
CA VAL A 401 -29.64 18.11 -7.25
C VAL A 401 -28.36 17.28 -7.30
N ILE A 402 -27.27 17.74 -6.69
CA ILE A 402 -26.00 17.00 -6.69
C ILE A 402 -26.13 15.69 -5.92
N ALA A 403 -26.75 15.72 -4.73
CA ALA A 403 -26.94 14.52 -3.94
C ALA A 403 -27.83 13.50 -4.67
N MET A 404 -28.92 13.93 -5.31
CA MET A 404 -29.79 13.05 -6.09
C MET A 404 -29.02 12.33 -7.20
N LEU A 405 -28.19 13.05 -7.97
CA LEU A 405 -27.38 12.46 -9.05
C LEU A 405 -26.37 11.43 -8.52
N LEU A 406 -25.65 11.77 -7.45
CA LEU A 406 -24.63 10.88 -6.87
C LEU A 406 -25.26 9.67 -6.16
N ILE A 407 -26.34 9.87 -5.41
CA ILE A 407 -27.07 8.80 -4.72
C ILE A 407 -27.69 7.86 -5.73
N PHE A 408 -28.33 8.36 -6.78
CA PHE A 408 -28.90 7.53 -7.84
C PHE A 408 -27.84 6.61 -8.47
N SER A 409 -26.63 7.13 -8.73
CA SER A 409 -25.51 6.34 -9.26
C SER A 409 -25.09 5.21 -8.32
N VAL A 410 -25.03 5.47 -7.01
CA VAL A 410 -24.69 4.45 -6.00
C VAL A 410 -25.79 3.39 -5.85
N LEU A 411 -27.05 3.81 -5.77
CA LEU A 411 -28.18 2.89 -5.62
C LEU A 411 -28.41 2.02 -6.87
N SER A 412 -28.01 2.50 -8.06
CA SER A 412 -28.08 1.76 -9.32
C SER A 412 -26.96 0.72 -9.51
N GLY A 413 -26.06 0.55 -8.54
CA GLY A 413 -24.95 -0.42 -8.61
C GLY A 413 -23.74 0.02 -9.45
N ARG A 414 -23.74 1.24 -10.03
CA ARG A 414 -22.63 1.81 -10.82
C ARG A 414 -21.86 2.90 -10.04
N GLY A 415 -21.82 2.77 -8.72
CA GLY A 415 -21.48 3.83 -7.78
C GLY A 415 -20.00 4.17 -7.62
N ASP A 416 -19.06 3.44 -8.21
CA ASP A 416 -17.63 3.60 -7.87
C ASP A 416 -17.08 5.00 -8.21
N ALA A 417 -17.49 5.56 -9.35
CA ALA A 417 -17.13 6.93 -9.71
C ALA A 417 -17.75 7.95 -8.75
N ALA A 418 -19.04 7.77 -8.39
CA ALA A 418 -19.73 8.65 -7.45
C ALA A 418 -19.09 8.61 -6.05
N ARG A 419 -18.71 7.41 -5.57
CA ARG A 419 -17.99 7.20 -4.31
C ARG A 419 -16.62 7.87 -4.32
N GLN A 420 -15.84 7.71 -5.39
CA GLN A 420 -14.53 8.37 -5.55
C GLN A 420 -14.65 9.89 -5.61
N SER A 421 -15.65 10.43 -6.34
CA SER A 421 -15.92 11.86 -6.40
C SER A 421 -16.34 12.43 -5.03
N ALA A 422 -17.21 11.73 -4.31
CA ALA A 422 -17.59 12.11 -2.95
C ALA A 422 -16.41 12.02 -1.98
N ALA A 423 -15.58 10.99 -2.07
CA ALA A 423 -14.38 10.86 -1.23
C ALA A 423 -13.38 11.99 -1.52
N LEU A 424 -13.16 12.35 -2.79
CA LEU A 424 -12.34 13.49 -3.18
C LEU A 424 -12.91 14.81 -2.67
N ALA A 425 -14.22 15.02 -2.81
CA ALA A 425 -14.90 16.20 -2.28
C ALA A 425 -14.74 16.29 -0.77
N SER A 426 -14.91 15.20 -0.03
CA SER A 426 -14.66 15.13 1.42
C SER A 426 -13.22 15.49 1.75
N ALA A 427 -12.26 14.86 1.06
CA ALA A 427 -10.83 15.05 1.26
C ALA A 427 -10.37 16.50 1.10
N ILE A 428 -11.07 17.26 0.24
CA ILE A 428 -10.78 18.66 0.00
C ILE A 428 -11.59 19.57 0.93
N CYS A 429 -12.90 19.32 1.08
CA CYS A 429 -13.81 20.27 1.71
C CYS A 429 -13.61 20.37 3.21
N PHE A 430 -13.49 19.24 3.93
CA PHE A 430 -13.39 19.25 5.39
C PHE A 430 -12.14 19.95 5.94
N PRO A 431 -10.90 19.70 5.44
CA PRO A 431 -9.74 20.43 5.95
C PRO A 431 -9.83 21.93 5.65
N VAL A 432 -10.40 22.32 4.51
CA VAL A 432 -10.61 23.73 4.17
C VAL A 432 -11.67 24.36 5.08
N LEU A 433 -12.81 23.69 5.30
CA LEU A 433 -13.86 24.14 6.22
C LEU A 433 -13.33 24.29 7.65
N ALA A 434 -12.52 23.35 8.11
CA ALA A 434 -11.90 23.38 9.44
C ALA A 434 -10.99 24.60 9.61
N VAL A 435 -10.07 24.85 8.66
CA VAL A 435 -9.18 26.01 8.72
C VAL A 435 -9.97 27.32 8.53
N THR A 436 -11.01 27.31 7.69
CA THR A 436 -11.92 28.46 7.50
C THR A 436 -12.63 28.81 8.80
N TRP A 437 -13.10 27.83 9.56
CA TRP A 437 -13.70 28.05 10.87
C TRP A 437 -12.72 28.75 11.82
N GLN A 438 -11.45 28.35 11.84
CA GLN A 438 -10.44 29.00 12.67
C GLN A 438 -10.16 30.45 12.21
N VAL A 439 -10.05 30.67 10.90
CA VAL A 439 -9.88 32.01 10.31
C VAL A 439 -11.08 32.92 10.65
N ASP A 440 -12.30 32.41 10.55
CA ASP A 440 -13.52 33.14 10.88
C ASP A 440 -13.69 33.37 12.38
N ARG A 441 -13.14 32.48 13.23
CA ARG A 441 -13.02 32.71 14.68
C ARG A 441 -12.09 33.89 14.97
N TRP A 442 -10.90 33.92 14.38
CA TRP A 442 -9.97 35.05 14.52
C TRP A 442 -10.60 36.36 14.04
N ARG A 443 -11.21 36.38 12.85
CA ARG A 443 -11.86 37.58 12.33
C ARG A 443 -12.99 38.09 13.24
N ARG A 444 -13.81 37.20 13.80
CA ARG A 444 -14.86 37.60 14.76
C ARG A 444 -14.27 38.27 16.00
N HIS A 445 -13.20 37.73 16.57
CA HIS A 445 -12.50 38.37 17.69
C HIS A 445 -11.96 39.77 17.34
N GLU A 446 -11.46 39.95 16.12
CA GLU A 446 -10.95 41.24 15.64
C GLU A 446 -12.07 42.27 15.46
N VAL A 447 -13.18 41.88 14.82
CA VAL A 447 -14.34 42.76 14.58
C VAL A 447 -15.07 43.11 15.87
N SER A 448 -15.14 42.20 16.84
CA SER A 448 -15.78 42.45 18.14
C SER A 448 -14.98 43.36 19.07
N GLY A 449 -13.78 43.82 18.68
CA GLY A 449 -12.94 44.72 19.49
C GLY A 449 -12.31 44.08 20.73
N ASN A 450 -12.54 42.80 20.98
CA ASN A 450 -12.03 42.04 22.13
C ASN A 450 -10.57 41.59 21.97
N LEU A 451 -9.80 42.32 21.16
CA LEU A 451 -8.46 41.91 20.79
C LEU A 451 -7.41 42.58 21.66
N GLU A 452 -7.02 41.89 22.72
CA GLU A 452 -5.85 42.27 23.51
C GLU A 452 -4.58 42.06 22.67
N THR A 453 -4.03 43.15 22.13
CA THR A 453 -2.78 43.18 21.37
C THR A 453 -1.56 42.74 22.20
N THR A 454 -1.71 42.66 23.53
CA THR A 454 -0.71 42.21 24.49
C THR A 454 -1.08 40.87 25.14
N ALA A 455 -1.73 39.97 24.40
CA ALA A 455 -2.06 38.64 24.91
C ALA A 455 -0.79 37.92 25.44
N GLY A 456 -0.82 37.54 26.72
CA GLY A 456 0.27 36.83 27.36
C GLY A 456 0.55 35.47 26.71
N PHE A 457 1.78 34.98 26.86
CA PHE A 457 2.24 33.69 26.32
C PHE A 457 1.24 32.55 26.54
N CYS A 458 0.74 32.38 27.78
CA CYS A 458 -0.20 31.33 28.13
C CYS A 458 -1.53 31.42 27.33
N LYS A 459 -2.04 32.63 27.09
CA LYS A 459 -3.27 32.83 26.31
C LYS A 459 -3.08 32.42 24.85
N ILE A 460 -1.93 32.76 24.25
CA ILE A 460 -1.58 32.36 22.88
C ILE A 460 -1.50 30.83 22.77
N ILE A 461 -0.85 30.17 23.73
CA ILE A 461 -0.74 28.71 23.76
C ILE A 461 -2.11 28.04 23.92
N VAL A 462 -2.92 28.45 24.89
CA VAL A 462 -4.25 27.86 25.13
C VAL A 462 -5.19 28.07 23.93
N GLN A 463 -5.20 29.27 23.34
CA GLN A 463 -6.01 29.55 22.15
C GLN A 463 -5.48 28.82 20.92
N GLY A 464 -4.16 28.67 20.79
CA GLY A 464 -3.51 27.94 19.72
C GLY A 464 -3.79 26.43 19.78
N ILE A 465 -3.63 25.81 20.96
CA ILE A 465 -3.91 24.39 21.17
C ILE A 465 -5.41 24.11 21.01
N SER A 466 -6.30 24.91 21.63
CA SER A 466 -7.74 24.70 21.48
C SER A 466 -8.20 24.87 20.03
N GLY A 467 -7.66 25.87 19.31
CA GLY A 467 -7.91 26.04 17.88
C GLY A 467 -7.39 24.85 17.06
N LEU A 468 -6.20 24.34 17.39
CA LEU A 468 -5.59 23.21 16.70
C LEU A 468 -6.43 21.94 16.90
N VAL A 469 -6.80 21.62 18.15
CA VAL A 469 -7.62 20.45 18.48
C VAL A 469 -8.94 20.50 17.73
N ILE A 470 -9.67 21.62 17.76
CA ILE A 470 -10.96 21.74 17.09
C ILE A 470 -10.80 21.63 15.56
N THR A 471 -9.79 22.30 14.99
CA THR A 471 -9.52 22.21 13.54
C THR A 471 -9.20 20.78 13.12
N THR A 472 -8.35 20.09 13.87
CA THR A 472 -7.99 18.70 13.61
C THR A 472 -9.19 17.77 13.73
N LEU A 473 -10.04 17.93 14.76
CA LEU A 473 -11.27 17.14 14.89
C LEU A 473 -12.25 17.39 13.74
N LEU A 474 -12.40 18.63 13.27
CA LEU A 474 -13.23 18.97 12.11
C LEU A 474 -12.66 18.40 10.81
N SER A 475 -11.34 18.40 10.63
CA SER A 475 -10.68 17.76 9.48
C SER A 475 -10.85 16.24 9.52
N LEU A 476 -10.71 15.63 10.71
CA LEU A 476 -10.82 14.19 10.91
C LEU A 476 -12.18 13.63 10.46
N VAL A 477 -13.27 14.40 10.58
CA VAL A 477 -14.57 14.07 9.98
C VAL A 477 -14.42 13.74 8.49
N GLY A 478 -13.65 14.53 7.74
CA GLY A 478 -13.40 14.26 6.33
C GLY A 478 -12.63 12.97 6.07
N GLY A 479 -11.69 12.64 6.96
CA GLY A 479 -10.94 11.37 6.93
C GLY A 479 -11.86 10.16 7.13
N LEU A 480 -12.71 10.20 8.16
CA LEU A 480 -13.72 9.17 8.41
C LEU A 480 -14.67 9.01 7.22
N TYR A 481 -15.13 10.12 6.64
CA TYR A 481 -15.97 10.08 5.43
C TYR A 481 -15.30 9.36 4.26
N ILE A 482 -14.01 9.56 4.01
CA ILE A 482 -13.25 8.83 2.99
C ILE A 482 -13.19 7.34 3.35
N GLY A 483 -12.85 7.04 4.61
CA GLY A 483 -12.78 5.70 5.16
C GLY A 483 -14.06 4.90 4.89
N ALA A 484 -15.22 5.52 5.14
CA ALA A 484 -16.52 4.89 4.94
C ALA A 484 -16.95 4.85 3.47
N LEU A 485 -16.79 5.93 2.70
CA LEU A 485 -17.24 6.01 1.30
C LEU A 485 -16.57 4.94 0.43
N LEU A 486 -15.31 4.62 0.71
CA LEU A 486 -14.53 3.66 -0.03
C LEU A 486 -14.36 2.32 0.72
N SER A 487 -15.13 2.09 1.80
CA SER A 487 -15.08 0.85 2.59
C SER A 487 -15.70 -0.35 1.85
N ASP A 488 -14.87 -1.06 1.09
CA ASP A 488 -15.22 -2.25 0.32
C ASP A 488 -13.97 -3.12 0.19
N VAL A 489 -14.15 -4.45 0.20
CA VAL A 489 -13.07 -5.44 0.07
C VAL A 489 -12.10 -5.14 -1.09
N ARG A 490 -12.58 -4.57 -2.20
CA ARG A 490 -11.75 -4.15 -3.33
C ARG A 490 -10.71 -3.10 -2.96
N PHE A 491 -11.05 -2.14 -2.10
CA PHE A 491 -10.10 -1.13 -1.66
C PHE A 491 -9.21 -1.62 -0.51
N LEU A 492 -9.73 -2.48 0.37
CA LEU A 492 -8.95 -3.08 1.46
C LEU A 492 -7.83 -4.00 0.92
N LEU A 493 -8.14 -4.77 -0.13
CA LEU A 493 -7.17 -5.58 -0.86
C LEU A 493 -6.29 -4.77 -1.83
N GLU A 494 -6.49 -3.45 -1.93
CA GLU A 494 -5.79 -2.56 -2.86
C GLU A 494 -5.93 -2.96 -4.35
N ILE A 495 -7.04 -3.65 -4.68
CA ILE A 495 -7.50 -3.92 -6.04
C ILE A 495 -7.84 -2.59 -6.73
N GLU A 496 -8.58 -1.75 -6.02
CA GLU A 496 -8.83 -0.36 -6.38
C GLU A 496 -8.11 0.59 -5.41
N ILE A 497 -7.72 1.76 -5.93
CA ILE A 497 -7.04 2.81 -5.16
C ILE A 497 -7.80 4.13 -5.26
N PHE A 498 -7.61 5.00 -4.26
CA PHE A 498 -8.11 6.37 -4.34
C PHE A 498 -7.34 7.15 -5.41
N ARG A 499 -8.03 7.60 -6.47
CA ARG A 499 -7.39 8.24 -7.65
C ARG A 499 -7.17 9.75 -7.49
N GLY A 500 -7.64 10.34 -6.39
CA GLY A 500 -7.66 11.78 -6.15
C GLY A 500 -6.46 12.35 -5.38
N VAL A 501 -5.49 11.53 -4.98
CA VAL A 501 -4.40 11.91 -4.05
C VAL A 501 -3.71 13.23 -4.44
N LYS A 502 -3.34 13.40 -5.71
CA LYS A 502 -2.64 14.62 -6.18
C LYS A 502 -3.49 15.89 -6.02
N LEU A 503 -4.80 15.81 -6.28
CA LEU A 503 -5.71 16.95 -6.14
C LEU A 503 -5.89 17.34 -4.67
N VAL A 504 -5.91 16.36 -3.76
CA VAL A 504 -6.00 16.60 -2.30
C VAL A 504 -4.80 17.41 -1.78
N PHE A 505 -3.64 17.36 -2.44
CA PHE A 505 -2.48 18.15 -2.06
C PHE A 505 -2.53 19.62 -2.52
N VAL A 506 -3.26 19.90 -3.59
CA VAL A 506 -3.24 21.23 -4.25
C VAL A 506 -4.53 22.01 -4.00
N ALA A 507 -5.69 21.35 -4.11
CA ALA A 507 -6.99 22.02 -4.02
C ALA A 507 -7.24 22.68 -2.66
N PRO A 508 -6.92 22.08 -1.50
CA PRO A 508 -7.08 22.74 -0.21
C PRO A 508 -6.29 24.04 -0.09
N LEU A 509 -5.07 24.08 -0.65
CA LEU A 509 -4.23 25.28 -0.68
C LEU A 509 -4.87 26.38 -1.52
N ILE A 510 -5.35 26.06 -2.72
CA ILE A 510 -6.03 27.04 -3.58
C ILE A 510 -7.27 27.58 -2.87
N LEU A 511 -8.11 26.70 -2.32
CA LEU A 511 -9.37 27.09 -1.69
C LEU A 511 -9.15 27.90 -0.41
N ILE A 512 -8.17 27.55 0.43
CA ILE A 512 -7.88 28.35 1.62
C ILE A 512 -7.30 29.71 1.24
N THR A 513 -6.52 29.81 0.17
CA THR A 513 -6.04 31.10 -0.35
C THR A 513 -7.20 31.96 -0.80
N LEU A 514 -8.15 31.41 -1.58
CA LEU A 514 -9.36 32.12 -1.98
C LEU A 514 -10.12 32.63 -0.76
N ILE A 515 -10.35 31.77 0.23
CA ILE A 515 -11.06 32.14 1.45
C ILE A 515 -10.32 33.22 2.22
N TYR A 516 -9.01 33.08 2.43
CA TYR A 516 -8.22 34.08 3.15
C TYR A 516 -8.33 35.46 2.49
N LEU A 517 -8.28 35.53 1.16
CA LEU A 517 -8.44 36.78 0.40
C LEU A 517 -9.85 37.39 0.54
N THR A 518 -10.89 36.58 0.73
CA THR A 518 -12.25 37.10 1.02
C THR A 518 -12.42 37.61 2.46
N ARG A 519 -11.54 37.20 3.37
CA ARG A 519 -11.60 37.55 4.81
C ARG A 519 -10.67 38.70 5.18
N TYR A 520 -9.49 38.74 4.58
CA TYR A 520 -8.44 39.71 4.87
C TYR A 520 -7.91 40.34 3.58
N LYS A 521 -7.58 41.63 3.67
CA LYS A 521 -6.86 42.33 2.59
C LYS A 521 -5.38 41.98 2.68
N LEU A 522 -4.94 41.01 1.87
CA LEU A 522 -3.53 40.59 1.84
C LEU A 522 -2.64 41.67 1.22
N PHE A 523 -3.19 42.35 0.20
CA PHE A 523 -2.41 43.20 -0.69
C PHE A 523 -2.58 44.69 -0.35
N ASN A 524 -3.76 45.16 0.09
CA ASN A 524 -4.01 46.60 0.28
C ASN A 524 -4.43 46.92 1.74
N PRO A 525 -3.48 47.20 2.66
CA PRO A 525 -3.78 47.39 4.09
C PRO A 525 -4.58 48.66 4.42
N ASN A 526 -4.54 49.67 3.54
CA ASN A 526 -5.02 51.04 3.83
C ASN A 526 -6.34 51.42 3.12
N GLY A 527 -7.01 50.48 2.43
CA GLY A 527 -8.29 50.75 1.75
C GLY A 527 -9.51 50.64 2.69
N PRO A 528 -10.68 51.23 2.35
CA PRO A 528 -11.87 51.26 3.21
C PRO A 528 -12.30 49.87 3.66
N THR A 529 -12.74 49.72 4.92
CA THR A 529 -12.88 48.49 5.74
C THR A 529 -13.83 47.40 5.19
N GLU A 530 -14.41 47.60 4.02
CA GLU A 530 -15.32 46.64 3.40
C GLU A 530 -14.58 45.49 2.71
N SER A 531 -15.19 44.30 2.71
CA SER A 531 -14.67 43.14 1.98
C SER A 531 -14.66 43.45 0.48
N GLU A 532 -13.48 43.69 -0.09
CA GLU A 532 -13.35 43.85 -1.53
C GLU A 532 -13.62 42.52 -2.24
N ASN A 533 -14.34 42.58 -3.37
CA ASN A 533 -14.51 41.45 -4.27
C ASN A 533 -13.13 40.85 -4.61
N PHE A 534 -12.98 39.52 -4.50
CA PHE A 534 -11.78 38.77 -4.86
C PHE A 534 -11.12 39.27 -6.16
N TRP A 535 -11.93 39.54 -7.19
CA TRP A 535 -11.49 40.04 -8.49
C TRP A 535 -10.74 41.38 -8.44
N ARG A 536 -11.12 42.30 -7.54
CA ARG A 536 -10.43 43.59 -7.36
C ARG A 536 -9.08 43.44 -6.66
N GLN A 537 -8.95 42.50 -5.73
CA GLN A 537 -7.66 42.21 -5.11
C GLN A 537 -6.70 41.52 -6.09
N LEU A 538 -7.23 40.66 -6.97
CA LEU A 538 -6.44 39.96 -7.98
C LEU A 538 -5.95 40.91 -9.08
N SER A 539 -6.79 41.84 -9.56
CA SER A 539 -6.37 42.85 -10.55
C SER A 539 -5.26 43.76 -10.02
N GLY A 540 -5.30 44.10 -8.72
CA GLY A 540 -4.26 44.90 -8.05
C GLY A 540 -2.92 44.18 -7.81
N ILE A 541 -2.78 42.90 -8.18
CA ILE A 541 -1.50 42.19 -8.17
C ILE A 541 -0.68 42.57 -9.41
N GLY A 542 -1.32 42.72 -10.57
CA GLY A 542 -0.65 43.08 -11.82
C GLY A 542 -0.09 44.50 -11.83
N GLU A 543 -0.60 45.37 -10.96
CA GLU A 543 -0.19 46.77 -10.83
C GLU A 543 1.03 46.97 -9.90
N ARG A 544 1.58 45.89 -9.31
CA ARG A 544 2.69 45.98 -8.35
C ARG A 544 4.05 45.73 -9.00
N PRO A 545 5.10 46.47 -8.57
CA PRO A 545 6.44 46.21 -9.04
C PRO A 545 6.91 44.82 -8.58
N VAL A 546 7.24 43.97 -9.54
CA VAL A 546 7.83 42.65 -9.30
C VAL A 546 9.28 42.85 -8.85
N THR A 547 9.53 42.75 -7.55
CA THR A 547 10.91 42.81 -7.02
C THR A 547 11.60 41.45 -7.15
N ILE A 548 12.93 41.44 -7.30
CA ILE A 548 13.74 40.21 -7.35
C ILE A 548 13.50 39.34 -6.10
N LYS A 549 13.28 39.95 -4.93
CA LYS A 549 12.92 39.24 -3.68
C LYS A 549 11.62 38.46 -3.81
N VAL A 550 10.61 39.03 -4.48
CA VAL A 550 9.32 38.35 -4.73
C VAL A 550 9.50 37.22 -5.73
N LEU A 551 10.28 37.41 -6.80
CA LEU A 551 10.61 36.34 -7.76
C LEU A 551 11.35 35.18 -7.08
N MET A 552 12.35 35.47 -6.25
CA MET A 552 13.07 34.43 -5.48
C MET A 552 12.13 33.69 -4.52
N LEU A 553 11.22 34.40 -3.85
CA LEU A 553 10.22 33.78 -2.97
C LEU A 553 9.28 32.85 -3.75
N PHE A 554 8.79 33.28 -4.91
CA PHE A 554 7.96 32.44 -5.79
C PHE A 554 8.74 31.22 -6.31
N ALA A 555 10.00 31.37 -6.69
CA ALA A 555 10.86 30.27 -7.12
C ALA A 555 11.05 29.23 -6.00
N ILE A 556 11.35 29.69 -4.78
CA ILE A 556 11.47 28.80 -3.60
C ILE A 556 10.13 28.11 -3.31
N ALA A 557 9.01 28.83 -3.35
CA ALA A 557 7.69 28.25 -3.12
C ALA A 557 7.31 27.23 -4.19
N ALA A 558 7.65 27.48 -5.46
CA ALA A 558 7.44 26.54 -6.56
C ALA A 558 8.27 25.27 -6.39
N ILE A 559 9.55 25.40 -6.02
CA ILE A 559 10.42 24.25 -5.72
C ILE A 559 9.88 23.46 -4.52
N ALA A 560 9.49 24.14 -3.44
CA ALA A 560 8.92 23.50 -2.26
C ALA A 560 7.62 22.76 -2.59
N THR A 561 6.75 23.35 -3.42
CA THR A 561 5.51 22.73 -3.89
C THR A 561 5.79 21.54 -4.79
N TRP A 562 6.75 21.64 -5.71
CA TRP A 562 7.17 20.54 -6.58
C TRP A 562 7.75 19.37 -5.78
N VAL A 563 8.61 19.64 -4.80
CA VAL A 563 9.13 18.63 -3.87
C VAL A 563 8.00 18.04 -3.03
N TYR A 564 7.06 18.85 -2.54
CA TYR A 564 5.93 18.39 -1.73
C TYR A 564 4.99 17.45 -2.49
N VAL A 565 4.63 17.83 -3.73
CA VAL A 565 3.79 17.02 -4.63
C VAL A 565 4.57 15.81 -5.13
N GLY A 566 5.84 15.95 -5.49
CA GLY A 566 6.72 14.86 -5.90
C GLY A 566 6.88 13.80 -4.80
N ARG A 567 7.12 14.22 -3.55
CA ARG A 567 7.20 13.34 -2.35
C ARG A 567 5.85 12.83 -1.86
N SER A 568 4.76 13.13 -2.58
CA SER A 568 3.43 12.60 -2.25
C SER A 568 3.04 11.37 -3.08
N GLY A 569 3.80 11.07 -4.14
CA GLY A 569 3.68 9.84 -4.93
C GLY A 569 4.75 8.80 -4.55
N HIS A 570 4.56 7.56 -5.00
CA HIS A 570 5.33 6.41 -4.53
C HIS A 570 6.75 6.28 -5.08
N THR A 571 7.19 7.12 -6.02
CA THR A 571 8.60 7.21 -6.44
C THR A 571 8.80 8.47 -7.26
N ALA A 572 9.40 9.50 -6.66
CA ALA A 572 9.93 10.65 -7.41
C ALA A 572 11.45 10.79 -7.24
N GLY A 573 12.15 9.74 -6.78
CA GLY A 573 13.61 9.75 -6.67
C GLY A 573 14.18 10.81 -5.71
N VAL A 574 13.34 11.48 -4.90
CA VAL A 574 13.82 12.49 -3.93
C VAL A 574 14.31 11.77 -2.68
N PRO A 575 15.62 11.80 -2.38
CA PRO A 575 16.20 11.08 -1.25
C PRO A 575 15.65 11.61 0.08
N VAL A 576 15.44 10.71 1.04
CA VAL A 576 15.02 11.05 2.40
C VAL A 576 16.26 11.34 3.24
N PRO A 577 16.35 12.48 3.94
CA PRO A 577 17.47 12.75 4.84
C PRO A 577 17.64 11.65 5.89
N ALA A 578 18.88 11.26 6.19
CA ALA A 578 19.16 10.19 7.16
C ALA A 578 18.61 10.48 8.57
N ILE A 579 18.55 11.75 8.96
CA ILE A 579 17.94 12.18 10.23
C ILE A 579 16.44 11.89 10.24
N GLU A 580 15.75 12.14 9.12
CA GLU A 580 14.31 11.84 8.99
C GLU A 580 14.06 10.34 9.11
N LEU A 581 14.93 9.50 8.53
CA LEU A 581 14.85 8.03 8.69
C LEU A 581 15.02 7.58 10.14
N LYS A 582 15.97 8.15 10.88
CA LYS A 582 16.17 7.84 12.31
C LYS A 582 14.98 8.28 13.17
N ILE A 583 14.43 9.47 12.94
CA ILE A 583 13.23 9.94 13.64
C ILE A 583 12.05 9.03 13.36
N ARG A 584 11.88 8.58 12.10
CA ARG A 584 10.82 7.64 11.73
C ARG A 584 10.95 6.32 12.47
N ALA A 585 12.15 5.73 12.50
CA ALA A 585 12.40 4.48 13.22
C ALA A 585 12.12 4.63 14.73
N PHE A 586 12.55 5.75 15.34
CA PHE A 586 12.26 6.03 16.75
C PHE A 586 10.75 6.14 17.04
N LEU A 587 10.00 6.84 16.17
CA LEU A 587 8.56 6.99 16.32
C LEU A 587 7.80 5.68 16.10
N GLU A 588 8.28 4.81 15.21
CA GLU A 588 7.72 3.47 15.01
C GLU A 588 7.89 2.57 16.23
N GLN A 589 8.98 2.74 16.99
CA GLN A 589 9.22 1.95 18.21
C GLN A 589 8.49 2.49 19.45
N THR A 590 8.18 3.79 19.48
CA THR A 590 7.61 4.46 20.66
C THR A 590 6.11 4.71 20.57
N MET A 591 5.55 4.87 19.37
CA MET A 591 4.13 5.19 19.17
C MET A 591 3.41 4.05 18.45
N TYR A 592 2.11 3.90 18.74
CA TYR A 592 1.28 2.90 18.08
C TYR A 592 1.17 3.12 16.57
N ALA A 593 1.02 4.38 16.12
CA ALA A 593 0.99 4.70 14.70
C ALA A 593 1.84 5.93 14.39
N ARG A 594 2.96 5.72 13.69
CA ARG A 594 3.88 6.81 13.31
C ARG A 594 3.12 7.94 12.57
N PRO A 595 3.08 9.17 13.12
CA PRO A 595 2.45 10.29 12.44
C PRO A 595 3.27 10.78 11.25
N ARG A 596 2.61 11.42 10.29
CA ARG A 596 3.30 11.95 9.11
C ARG A 596 4.18 13.14 9.54
N THR A 597 5.45 13.10 9.17
CA THR A 597 6.45 14.16 9.48
C THR A 597 5.97 15.57 9.13
N LYS A 598 5.20 15.70 8.04
CA LYS A 598 4.66 16.97 7.55
C LYS A 598 3.63 17.60 8.50
N GLU A 599 2.93 16.78 9.27
CA GLU A 599 1.91 17.20 10.23
C GLU A 599 2.55 17.80 11.47
N PHE A 600 3.36 17.02 12.20
CA PHE A 600 3.88 17.44 13.50
C PHE A 600 5.12 18.35 13.42
N MET A 601 5.97 18.24 12.39
CA MET A 601 7.17 19.09 12.29
C MET A 601 6.94 20.44 11.63
N ILE A 602 5.92 20.54 10.76
CA ILE A 602 5.74 21.72 9.90
C ILE A 602 4.35 22.32 10.08
N GLY A 603 3.28 21.60 9.74
CA GLY A 603 1.96 22.23 9.66
C GLY A 603 1.32 22.55 11.01
N HIS A 604 1.36 21.66 12.01
CA HIS A 604 0.83 21.97 13.35
C HIS A 604 1.64 23.07 14.07
N PRO A 605 2.99 23.09 14.02
CA PRO A 605 3.75 24.25 14.47
C PRO A 605 3.38 25.54 13.74
N ALA A 606 3.21 25.51 12.42
CA ALA A 606 2.76 26.67 11.66
C ALA A 606 1.36 27.15 12.09
N PHE A 607 0.47 26.25 12.50
CA PHE A 607 -0.85 26.61 13.04
C PHE A 607 -0.74 27.41 14.34
N LEU A 608 0.10 26.96 15.28
CA LEU A 608 0.32 27.67 16.55
C LEU A 608 1.02 29.02 16.31
N LEU A 609 1.99 29.05 15.39
CA LEU A 609 2.63 30.28 14.95
C LEU A 609 1.65 31.23 14.26
N ALA A 610 0.68 30.74 13.47
CA ALA A 610 -0.37 31.57 12.88
C ALA A 610 -1.25 32.22 13.96
N THR A 611 -1.49 31.49 15.05
CA THR A 611 -2.21 32.03 16.23
C THR A 611 -1.39 33.13 16.91
N MET A 612 -0.08 32.93 17.09
CA MET A 612 0.83 33.97 17.61
C MET A 612 0.86 35.19 16.68
N ALA A 613 0.97 34.98 15.37
CA ALA A 613 0.98 36.02 14.36
C ALA A 613 -0.30 36.87 14.40
N PHE A 614 -1.45 36.23 14.64
CA PHE A 614 -2.72 36.91 14.81
C PHE A 614 -2.74 37.80 16.06
N TYR A 615 -2.40 37.28 17.25
CA TYR A 615 -2.41 38.06 18.49
C TYR A 615 -1.35 39.18 18.50
N ARG A 616 -0.19 38.93 17.90
CA ARG A 616 0.92 39.91 17.80
C ARG A 616 0.79 40.86 16.61
N GLN A 617 -0.31 40.80 15.85
CA GLN A 617 -0.58 41.67 14.70
C GLN A 617 0.56 41.68 13.68
N TRP A 618 1.13 40.51 13.39
CA TRP A 618 2.13 40.35 12.34
C TRP A 618 1.56 40.69 10.96
N PRO A 619 2.42 40.99 9.96
CA PRO A 619 1.96 41.27 8.61
C PRO A 619 1.07 40.15 8.07
N ARG A 620 -0.03 40.53 7.40
CA ARG A 620 -1.03 39.57 6.88
C ARG A 620 -0.45 38.56 5.90
N SER A 621 0.64 38.89 5.22
CA SER A 621 1.40 37.97 4.37
C SER A 621 2.06 36.84 5.16
N VAL A 622 2.59 37.12 6.34
CA VAL A 622 3.19 36.11 7.22
C VAL A 622 2.10 35.22 7.82
N GLN A 623 1.01 35.82 8.31
CA GLN A 623 -0.13 35.05 8.82
C GLN A 623 -0.72 34.14 7.74
N TYR A 624 -0.90 34.64 6.51
CA TYR A 624 -1.35 33.85 5.36
C TYR A 624 -0.45 32.65 5.08
N SER A 625 0.87 32.86 4.97
CA SER A 625 1.82 31.78 4.71
C SER A 625 1.75 30.69 5.78
N LEU A 626 1.63 31.08 7.06
CA LEU A 626 1.47 30.13 8.16
C LEU A 626 0.14 29.36 8.08
N VAL A 627 -0.96 30.03 7.70
CA VAL A 627 -2.27 29.37 7.48
C VAL A 627 -2.21 28.39 6.31
N ALA A 628 -1.55 28.75 5.21
CA ALA A 628 -1.36 27.85 4.07
C ALA A 628 -0.57 26.60 4.47
N VAL A 629 0.54 26.77 5.20
CA VAL A 629 1.34 25.65 5.73
C VAL A 629 0.57 24.84 6.78
N ALA A 630 -0.26 25.48 7.61
CA ALA A 630 -1.12 24.76 8.53
C ALA A 630 -2.18 23.90 7.81
N THR A 631 -2.69 24.39 6.68
CA THR A 631 -3.64 23.64 5.84
C THR A 631 -3.03 22.38 5.24
N ILE A 632 -1.72 22.37 4.98
CA ILE A 632 -0.98 21.16 4.54
C ILE A 632 -1.08 20.04 5.58
N ALA A 633 -0.95 20.33 6.88
CA ALA A 633 -1.11 19.30 7.91
C ALA A 633 -2.53 18.76 7.94
N GLN A 634 -3.53 19.64 7.86
CA GLN A 634 -4.95 19.23 7.88
C GLN A 634 -5.31 18.36 6.65
N GLY A 635 -4.81 18.72 5.47
CA GLY A 635 -4.96 17.90 4.26
C GLY A 635 -4.20 16.58 4.32
N SER A 636 -2.99 16.56 4.90
CA SER A 636 -2.21 15.33 5.11
C SER A 636 -2.90 14.35 6.04
N LEU A 637 -3.48 14.85 7.15
CA LEU A 637 -4.23 14.06 8.10
C LEU A 637 -5.41 13.36 7.43
N VAL A 638 -6.19 14.12 6.66
CA VAL A 638 -7.33 13.58 5.92
C VAL A 638 -6.86 12.60 4.84
N GLY A 639 -5.77 12.91 4.15
CA GLY A 639 -5.13 12.03 3.16
C GLY A 639 -4.63 10.70 3.73
N THR A 640 -4.36 10.60 5.03
CA THR A 640 -4.01 9.32 5.68
C THR A 640 -5.12 8.27 5.49
N PHE A 641 -6.38 8.69 5.57
CA PHE A 641 -7.55 7.82 5.37
C PHE A 641 -7.78 7.44 3.90
N ALA A 642 -7.06 8.03 2.94
CA ALA A 642 -7.15 7.63 1.54
C ALA A 642 -6.35 6.35 1.23
N HIS A 643 -5.49 5.89 2.14
CA HIS A 643 -4.77 4.63 2.03
C HIS A 643 -5.57 3.48 2.67
N LEU A 644 -6.56 2.96 1.95
CA LEU A 644 -7.53 2.02 2.52
C LEU A 644 -7.01 0.64 2.92
N ARG A 645 -5.81 0.27 2.46
CA ARG A 645 -5.11 -0.90 2.97
C ARG A 645 -4.75 -0.81 4.45
N THR A 646 -4.60 0.42 4.97
CA THR A 646 -4.29 0.65 6.37
C THR A 646 -5.57 0.56 7.18
N PRO A 647 -5.59 -0.22 8.29
CA PRO A 647 -6.76 -0.30 9.15
C PRO A 647 -7.29 1.07 9.58
N VAL A 648 -8.61 1.20 9.65
CA VAL A 648 -9.25 2.49 9.95
C VAL A 648 -8.86 2.99 11.34
N PHE A 649 -8.76 2.08 12.32
CA PHE A 649 -8.35 2.40 13.68
C PHE A 649 -6.91 2.92 13.73
N MET A 650 -5.99 2.27 13.02
CA MET A 650 -4.61 2.74 12.91
C MET A 650 -4.53 4.15 12.28
N SER A 651 -5.34 4.42 11.26
CA SER A 651 -5.39 5.75 10.63
C SER A 651 -5.92 6.83 11.58
N PHE A 652 -6.90 6.46 12.42
CA PHE A 652 -7.44 7.32 13.48
C PHE A 652 -6.41 7.62 14.58
N VAL A 653 -5.72 6.60 15.10
CA VAL A 653 -4.66 6.79 16.11
C VAL A 653 -3.52 7.64 15.54
N ARG A 654 -3.11 7.40 14.29
CA ARG A 654 -2.09 8.21 13.61
C ARG A 654 -2.42 9.71 13.59
N ALA A 655 -3.69 10.05 13.39
CA ALA A 655 -4.15 11.44 13.41
C ALA A 655 -4.06 12.07 14.82
N LEU A 656 -4.35 11.30 15.87
CA LEU A 656 -4.21 11.74 17.26
C LEU A 656 -2.74 11.89 17.66
N ASP A 657 -1.89 10.94 17.28
CA ASP A 657 -0.45 10.98 17.51
C ASP A 657 0.18 12.21 16.81
N GLY A 658 -0.27 12.51 15.59
CA GLY A 658 0.13 13.68 14.83
C GLY A 658 -0.26 15.00 15.51
N LEU A 659 -1.49 15.05 16.08
CA LEU A 659 -1.96 16.19 16.87
C LEU A 659 -1.14 16.37 18.15
N ALA A 660 -0.89 15.29 18.90
CA ALA A 660 -0.18 15.32 20.17
C ALA A 660 1.27 15.81 19.99
N LEU A 661 2.03 15.18 19.08
CA LEU A 661 3.38 15.64 18.75
C LEU A 661 3.36 17.04 18.13
N GLY A 662 2.41 17.32 17.24
CA GLY A 662 2.29 18.63 16.61
C GLY A 662 2.06 19.77 17.60
N ALA A 663 1.28 19.51 18.66
CA ALA A 663 1.10 20.46 19.76
C ALA A 663 2.41 20.69 20.52
N ILE A 664 3.17 19.64 20.85
CA ILE A 664 4.47 19.75 21.55
C ILE A 664 5.46 20.60 20.72
N PHE A 665 5.66 20.25 19.45
CA PHE A 665 6.56 20.99 18.56
C PHE A 665 6.06 22.42 18.30
N GLY A 666 4.75 22.63 18.21
CA GLY A 666 4.18 23.96 18.05
C GLY A 666 4.36 24.85 19.28
N VAL A 667 4.20 24.30 20.49
CA VAL A 667 4.48 25.02 21.74
C VAL A 667 5.95 25.39 21.80
N ALA A 668 6.86 24.47 21.47
CA ALA A 668 8.30 24.75 21.42
C ALA A 668 8.63 25.86 20.42
N ALA A 669 8.01 25.86 19.23
CA ALA A 669 8.19 26.90 18.22
C ALA A 669 7.71 28.28 18.71
N VAL A 670 6.52 28.35 19.32
CA VAL A 670 5.99 29.60 19.90
C VAL A 670 6.87 30.08 21.06
N ALA A 671 7.32 29.18 21.94
CA ALA A 671 8.21 29.51 23.06
C ALA A 671 9.55 30.09 22.57
N GLY A 672 10.18 29.46 21.59
CA GLY A 672 11.42 29.93 20.99
C GLY A 672 11.29 31.33 20.40
N LEU A 673 10.25 31.58 19.59
CA LEU A 673 10.03 32.92 19.01
C LEU A 673 9.61 33.96 20.05
N TYR A 674 8.85 33.56 21.07
CA TYR A 674 8.50 34.44 22.17
C TYR A 674 9.75 34.91 22.93
N LEU A 675 10.67 33.99 23.26
CA LEU A 675 11.96 34.31 23.89
C LEU A 675 12.79 35.27 23.04
N VAL A 676 12.91 35.00 21.73
CA VAL A 676 13.62 35.88 20.80
C VAL A 676 13.00 37.28 20.79
N SER A 677 11.66 37.38 20.76
CA SER A 677 10.97 38.68 20.77
C SER A 677 11.25 39.49 22.04
N VAL A 678 11.34 38.83 23.20
CA VAL A 678 11.68 39.46 24.48
C VAL A 678 13.14 39.93 24.49
N LEU A 679 14.07 39.09 24.01
CA LEU A 679 15.49 39.41 23.95
C LEU A 679 15.79 40.59 23.01
N VAL A 680 15.15 40.63 21.84
CA VAL A 680 15.28 41.75 20.89
C VAL A 680 14.70 43.04 21.46
N SER A 681 13.55 42.97 22.14
CA SER A 681 12.96 44.12 22.82
C SER A 681 13.88 44.69 23.90
N LYS A 682 14.49 43.83 24.73
CA LYS A 682 15.47 44.24 25.76
C LYS A 682 16.73 44.86 25.15
N ARG A 683 17.22 44.32 24.04
CA ARG A 683 18.41 44.85 23.33
C ARG A 683 18.14 46.22 22.70
N ASN A 684 16.95 46.45 22.17
CA ASN A 684 16.56 47.74 21.59
C ASN A 684 16.33 48.82 22.65
N LEU A 685 15.92 48.45 23.87
CA LEU A 685 15.85 49.36 25.02
C LEU A 685 17.26 49.76 25.51
N ARG A 686 18.17 48.79 25.64
CA ARG A 686 19.60 49.02 25.98
C ARG A 686 20.42 49.78 24.93
N LYS A 687 19.91 49.97 23.72
CA LYS A 687 20.53 50.80 22.66
C LYS A 687 19.98 52.23 22.63
N LYS A 688 18.89 52.50 23.36
CA LYS A 688 18.24 53.80 23.47
C LYS A 688 18.59 54.52 24.78
N GLU A 689 18.95 53.76 25.82
CA GLU A 689 19.81 54.21 26.91
C GLU A 689 21.25 54.31 26.41
#